data_AF-A0A6G1REE8-F1
#
_entry.id   AF-A0A6G1REE8-F1
#
_cell.length_a   1.000
_cell.length_b   1.000
_cell.length_c   1.000
_cell.angle_alpha   90.00
_cell.angle_beta   90.00
_cell.angle_gamma   90.00
#
_symmetry.space_group_name_H-M   'P 1'
#
loop_
_entity.id
_entity.type
_entity.pdbx_description
1 polymer ?
#
loop_
_entity_poly.entity_id
_entity_poly.type
_entity_poly.pdbx_seq_one_letter_code
_entity_poly.pdbx_strand_id
1 'polypeptide(L)'
;MHYKEAIRISPTFADAYSNMGNTLKEMQDVQGALQCYTRAIQINPAFADAHSNLASIHKDSGNIPEAIASYRTALKLKPDFPDAYCNLAHCLQIVCDWTDYDERMKKLVSIVADQLEKNRLPSVHPHHSMLYPLSHSFRKAIAERHGNLCLDKINVLHKPPYEHPKDLKASEGRLRIGYVSSDFGNHPTSHLMQSIPGMHNPDKFEVFCYALSPDDGTNFRVKVMAEANHFIDLSQIPCNGKAADRIHQDGIHILINMNGYTKGARNELFALRPAPIQAMWLGYPGTSGALFMDYIITDKETSPVEVAEQYSEKLAYMPNTFFIGDHANMFPHLKKKAVIDFKSNGHIYDNRIVLNGIDLKAFLDSLPDVKIVKMKCPDSCDNADGNAALSMPVIPMNTIAEAVIEMINRGQIQITINGFNISNGLATTQINNKAATGEEVPRTIIVTTRSQYGLPEDSVVYCNFNQLYKIDPSTLQMWANILKRVPNSVLWLLRFPAVGEPNIQQYAQNLGLSQNRIIFSPVAPKEEHVRRGQLADVCLDTPLCNGHTTGMDVLWAGTPMVTMPGETLASRVAASQLTCLGCLELIAKSRQEYEDIAVKLGTDLEYLKKIRSKVWKQRISSPLFNTKQYTMDLERLYLQMWDHYAAGNKPDHMIKPVDASESA
;
A
#
# COMPACT_ATOMS: atom_id res chain seq x y z
N MET A 1 -17.52 33.70 -5.44
CA MET A 1 -18.21 34.95 -5.83
C MET A 1 -17.25 36.14 -5.85
N HIS A 2 -16.42 36.33 -4.81
CA HIS A 2 -15.47 37.47 -4.73
C HIS A 2 -14.32 37.46 -5.76
N TYR A 3 -13.71 36.32 -6.11
CA TYR A 3 -12.64 36.32 -7.14
C TYR A 3 -13.12 36.79 -8.52
N LYS A 4 -14.32 36.37 -8.95
CA LYS A 4 -14.93 36.84 -10.21
C LYS A 4 -15.16 38.36 -10.19
N GLU A 5 -15.56 38.91 -9.05
CA GLU A 5 -15.76 40.35 -8.89
C GLU A 5 -14.43 41.12 -8.90
N ALA A 6 -13.39 40.61 -8.22
CA ALA A 6 -12.05 41.18 -8.27
C ALA A 6 -11.49 41.21 -9.71
N ILE A 7 -11.70 40.14 -10.47
CA ILE A 7 -11.34 40.05 -11.89
C ILE A 7 -12.18 40.99 -12.75
N ARG A 8 -13.49 41.15 -12.45
CA ARG A 8 -14.37 42.08 -13.16
C ARG A 8 -13.90 43.54 -12.99
N ILE A 9 -13.47 43.90 -11.79
CA ILE A 9 -12.95 45.24 -11.46
C ILE A 9 -11.55 45.44 -12.07
N SER A 10 -10.68 44.41 -11.99
CA SER A 10 -9.33 44.44 -12.53
C SER A 10 -9.05 43.21 -13.41
N PRO A 11 -9.30 43.27 -14.72
CA PRO A 11 -9.17 42.13 -15.63
C PRO A 11 -7.75 41.58 -15.79
N THR A 12 -6.73 42.36 -15.42
CA THR A 12 -5.30 41.98 -15.43
C THR A 12 -4.79 41.54 -14.05
N PHE A 13 -5.69 41.23 -13.10
CA PHE A 13 -5.29 40.79 -11.77
C PHE A 13 -4.90 39.30 -11.74
N ALA A 14 -3.65 39.00 -12.11
CA ALA A 14 -3.14 37.63 -12.24
C ALA A 14 -3.27 36.79 -10.95
N ASP A 15 -3.02 37.38 -9.78
CA ASP A 15 -3.18 36.69 -8.48
C ASP A 15 -4.61 36.23 -8.22
N ALA A 16 -5.61 37.02 -8.62
CA ALA A 16 -7.01 36.65 -8.46
C ALA A 16 -7.37 35.44 -9.34
N TYR A 17 -6.86 35.37 -10.57
CA TYR A 17 -7.00 34.19 -11.42
C TYR A 17 -6.32 32.97 -10.81
N SER A 18 -5.08 33.10 -10.32
CA SER A 18 -4.35 31.97 -9.72
C SER A 18 -5.07 31.42 -8.49
N ASN A 19 -5.52 32.27 -7.57
CA ASN A 19 -6.27 31.83 -6.39
C ASN A 19 -7.67 31.29 -6.73
N MET A 20 -8.33 31.84 -7.75
CA MET A 20 -9.58 31.26 -8.28
C MET A 20 -9.35 29.85 -8.83
N GLY A 21 -8.21 29.62 -9.50
CA GLY A 21 -7.80 28.30 -9.97
C GLY A 21 -7.66 27.29 -8.83
N ASN A 22 -7.06 27.68 -7.71
CA ASN A 22 -6.96 26.83 -6.51
C ASN A 22 -8.35 26.44 -5.97
N THR A 23 -9.28 27.41 -5.92
CA THR A 23 -10.66 27.15 -5.49
C THR A 23 -11.36 26.16 -6.43
N LEU A 24 -11.20 26.33 -7.75
CA LEU A 24 -11.79 25.41 -8.74
C LEU A 24 -11.19 24.01 -8.65
N LYS A 25 -9.88 23.91 -8.41
CA LYS A 25 -9.19 22.63 -8.18
C LYS A 25 -9.77 21.91 -6.96
N GLU A 26 -10.00 22.61 -5.86
CA GLU A 26 -10.63 22.04 -4.66
C GLU A 26 -12.07 21.56 -4.95
N MET A 27 -12.80 22.31 -5.79
CA MET A 27 -14.13 21.92 -6.29
C MET A 27 -14.12 20.80 -7.34
N GLN A 28 -12.96 20.20 -7.64
CA GLN A 28 -12.74 19.18 -8.68
C GLN A 28 -12.98 19.67 -10.13
N ASP A 29 -13.09 20.98 -10.36
CA ASP A 29 -13.11 21.58 -11.70
C ASP A 29 -11.68 21.82 -12.21
N VAL A 30 -11.03 20.72 -12.61
CA VAL A 30 -9.64 20.72 -13.10
C VAL A 30 -9.49 21.56 -14.37
N GLN A 31 -10.48 21.50 -15.27
CA GLN A 31 -10.43 22.25 -16.53
C GLN A 31 -10.51 23.76 -16.28
N GLY A 32 -11.45 24.20 -15.43
CA GLY A 32 -11.56 25.59 -15.02
C GLY A 32 -10.31 26.09 -14.29
N ALA A 33 -9.73 25.26 -13.41
CA ALA A 33 -8.48 25.60 -12.73
C ALA A 33 -7.30 25.79 -13.72
N LEU A 34 -7.15 24.90 -14.70
CA LEU A 34 -6.10 24.99 -15.72
C LEU A 34 -6.26 26.24 -16.60
N GLN A 35 -7.51 26.59 -16.96
CA GLN A 35 -7.80 27.83 -17.68
C GLN A 35 -7.40 29.06 -16.85
N CYS A 36 -7.69 29.06 -15.56
CA CYS A 36 -7.35 30.16 -14.66
C CYS A 36 -5.83 30.35 -14.53
N TYR A 37 -5.06 29.27 -14.30
CA TYR A 37 -3.61 29.36 -14.19
C TYR A 37 -2.96 29.79 -15.51
N THR A 38 -3.41 29.22 -16.62
CA THR A 38 -2.93 29.60 -17.96
C THR A 38 -3.20 31.09 -18.23
N ARG A 39 -4.39 31.58 -17.83
CA ARG A 39 -4.73 32.99 -17.98
C ARG A 39 -3.87 33.90 -17.08
N ALA A 40 -3.61 33.49 -15.83
CA ALA A 40 -2.72 34.21 -14.93
C ALA A 40 -1.29 34.34 -15.52
N ILE A 41 -0.77 33.26 -16.11
CA ILE A 41 0.54 33.25 -16.78
C ILE A 41 0.53 34.11 -18.05
N GLN A 42 -0.54 34.11 -18.84
CA GLN A 42 -0.65 34.99 -20.01
C GLN A 42 -0.64 36.48 -19.63
N ILE A 43 -1.31 36.83 -18.52
CA ILE A 43 -1.35 38.20 -18.01
C ILE A 43 0.02 38.61 -17.46
N ASN A 44 0.66 37.73 -16.69
CA ASN A 44 1.99 37.96 -16.14
C ASN A 44 2.86 36.69 -16.29
N PRO A 45 3.69 36.60 -17.34
CA PRO A 45 4.56 35.44 -17.56
C PRO A 45 5.59 35.22 -16.45
N ALA A 46 5.94 36.26 -15.70
CA ALA A 46 6.89 36.20 -14.58
C ALA A 46 6.24 35.81 -13.24
N PHE A 47 4.96 35.43 -13.22
CA PHE A 47 4.24 35.07 -12.00
C PHE A 47 4.54 33.64 -11.53
N ALA A 48 5.54 33.49 -10.66
CA ALA A 48 6.05 32.20 -10.20
C ALA A 48 4.97 31.30 -9.55
N ASP A 49 4.07 31.87 -8.72
CA ASP A 49 3.04 31.09 -8.03
C ASP A 49 2.05 30.44 -9.00
N ALA A 50 1.68 31.12 -10.10
CA ALA A 50 0.82 30.53 -11.13
C ALA A 50 1.50 29.36 -11.86
N HIS A 51 2.81 29.44 -12.14
CA HIS A 51 3.57 28.32 -12.70
C HIS A 51 3.63 27.13 -11.72
N SER A 52 3.81 27.38 -10.42
CA SER A 52 3.80 26.34 -9.38
C SER A 52 2.43 25.66 -9.26
N ASN A 53 1.34 26.43 -9.31
CA ASN A 53 -0.02 25.90 -9.26
C ASN A 53 -0.37 25.08 -10.52
N LEU A 54 0.06 25.53 -11.70
CA LEU A 54 -0.07 24.76 -12.94
C LEU A 54 0.70 23.45 -12.88
N ALA A 55 1.94 23.48 -12.37
CA ALA A 55 2.77 22.30 -12.16
C ALA A 55 2.09 21.28 -11.22
N SER A 56 1.41 21.76 -10.18
CA SER A 56 0.64 20.92 -9.26
C SER A 56 -0.50 20.19 -9.97
N ILE A 57 -1.22 20.84 -10.89
CA ILE A 57 -2.26 20.16 -11.70
C ILE A 57 -1.64 19.13 -12.63
N HIS A 58 -0.55 19.46 -13.32
CA HIS A 58 0.14 18.51 -14.19
C HIS A 58 0.57 17.26 -13.41
N LYS A 59 1.12 17.44 -12.22
CA LYS A 59 1.48 16.34 -11.31
C LYS A 59 0.26 15.48 -10.96
N ASP A 60 -0.85 16.10 -10.55
CA ASP A 60 -2.06 15.39 -10.12
C ASP A 60 -2.76 14.66 -11.28
N SER A 61 -2.54 15.12 -12.52
CA SER A 61 -3.00 14.45 -13.76
C SER A 61 -2.02 13.38 -14.28
N GLY A 62 -0.88 13.18 -13.63
CA GLY A 62 0.15 12.20 -14.05
C GLY A 62 1.13 12.70 -15.11
N ASN A 63 1.04 13.96 -15.52
CA ASN A 63 1.92 14.61 -16.50
C ASN A 63 3.19 15.13 -15.80
N ILE A 64 4.01 14.20 -15.31
CA ILE A 64 5.18 14.52 -14.47
C ILE A 64 6.25 15.34 -15.21
N PRO A 65 6.58 15.09 -16.49
CA PRO A 65 7.56 15.93 -17.21
C PRO A 65 7.14 17.41 -17.31
N GLU A 66 5.87 17.68 -17.60
CA GLU A 66 5.30 19.02 -17.65
C GLU A 66 5.33 19.68 -16.28
N ALA A 67 4.99 18.94 -15.22
CA ALA A 67 5.09 19.42 -13.85
C ALA A 67 6.53 19.84 -13.50
N ILE A 68 7.52 19.01 -13.84
CA ILE A 68 8.95 19.32 -13.63
C ILE A 68 9.34 20.61 -14.36
N ALA A 69 8.95 20.75 -15.64
CA ALA A 69 9.25 21.95 -16.43
C ALA A 69 8.63 23.23 -15.82
N SER A 70 7.37 23.16 -15.39
CA SER A 70 6.67 24.29 -14.78
C SER A 70 7.25 24.64 -13.39
N TYR A 71 7.62 23.66 -12.55
CA TYR A 71 8.29 23.95 -11.28
C TYR A 71 9.69 24.55 -11.48
N ARG A 72 10.47 24.05 -12.45
CA ARG A 72 11.76 24.65 -12.81
C ARG A 72 11.59 26.11 -13.27
N THR A 73 10.55 26.40 -14.04
CA THR A 73 10.20 27.77 -14.44
C THR A 73 9.85 28.64 -13.23
N ALA A 74 9.02 28.14 -12.30
CA ALA A 74 8.69 28.85 -11.06
C ALA A 74 9.95 29.18 -10.23
N LEU A 75 10.87 28.22 -10.08
CA LEU A 75 12.12 28.41 -9.34
C LEU A 75 13.12 29.33 -10.06
N LYS A 76 13.09 29.39 -11.39
CA LYS A 76 13.90 30.36 -12.15
C LYS A 76 13.41 31.79 -11.93
N LEU A 77 12.09 31.98 -11.85
CA LEU A 77 11.46 33.28 -11.60
C LEU A 77 11.59 33.71 -10.13
N LYS A 78 11.48 32.75 -9.21
CA LYS A 78 11.59 32.95 -7.76
C LYS A 78 12.45 31.84 -7.13
N PRO A 79 13.78 32.05 -6.99
CA PRO A 79 14.69 31.02 -6.48
C PRO A 79 14.42 30.58 -5.04
N ASP A 80 13.97 31.50 -4.18
CA ASP A 80 13.51 31.20 -2.82
C ASP A 80 12.00 30.91 -2.83
N PHE A 81 11.65 29.68 -3.21
CA PHE A 81 10.27 29.21 -3.26
C PHE A 81 10.14 27.78 -2.70
N PRO A 82 9.98 27.63 -1.38
CA PRO A 82 9.91 26.33 -0.70
C PRO A 82 8.91 25.33 -1.28
N ASP A 83 7.66 25.77 -1.56
CA ASP A 83 6.60 24.89 -2.08
C ASP A 83 6.97 24.31 -3.44
N ALA A 84 7.40 25.17 -4.37
CA ALA A 84 7.84 24.74 -5.70
C ALA A 84 9.06 23.82 -5.63
N TYR A 85 10.00 24.08 -4.72
CA TYR A 85 11.19 23.24 -4.54
C TYR A 85 10.84 21.85 -4.00
N CYS A 86 10.02 21.77 -2.95
CA CYS A 86 9.63 20.50 -2.34
C CYS A 86 8.77 19.65 -3.30
N ASN A 87 7.83 20.29 -4.01
CA ASN A 87 7.01 19.59 -4.99
C ASN A 87 7.80 19.13 -6.22
N LEU A 88 8.79 19.92 -6.67
CA LEU A 88 9.74 19.47 -7.69
C LEU A 88 10.55 18.28 -7.20
N ALA A 89 11.08 18.33 -5.98
CA ALA A 89 11.84 17.23 -5.41
C ALA A 89 11.03 15.92 -5.37
N HIS A 90 9.73 16.00 -5.05
CA HIS A 90 8.84 14.86 -5.12
C HIS A 90 8.60 14.38 -6.57
N CYS A 91 8.44 15.27 -7.54
CA CYS A 91 8.32 14.88 -8.96
C CYS A 91 9.58 14.16 -9.47
N LEU A 92 10.75 14.65 -9.07
CA LEU A 92 12.02 14.02 -9.41
C LEU A 92 12.19 12.66 -8.71
N GLN A 93 11.74 12.54 -7.46
CA GLN A 93 11.68 11.25 -6.76
C GLN A 93 10.75 10.26 -7.49
N ILE A 94 9.57 10.69 -7.96
CA ILE A 94 8.61 9.88 -8.70
C ILE A 94 9.23 9.21 -9.93
N VAL A 95 10.11 9.93 -10.63
CA VAL A 95 10.73 9.47 -11.89
C VAL A 95 12.17 8.98 -11.70
N CYS A 96 12.63 8.84 -10.45
CA CYS A 96 14.01 8.46 -10.13
C CYS A 96 15.07 9.36 -10.78
N ASP A 97 14.79 10.65 -10.94
CA ASP A 97 15.81 11.64 -11.31
C ASP A 97 16.60 12.01 -10.04
N TRP A 98 17.78 11.40 -9.94
CA TRP A 98 18.70 11.55 -8.81
C TRP A 98 19.85 12.53 -9.09
N THR A 99 19.70 13.43 -10.05
CA THR A 99 20.65 14.52 -10.28
C THR A 99 20.80 15.36 -9.01
N ASP A 100 22.02 15.52 -8.49
CA ASP A 100 22.31 16.25 -7.25
C ASP A 100 21.50 15.76 -6.03
N TYR A 101 21.24 14.44 -5.94
CA TYR A 101 20.36 13.86 -4.92
C TYR A 101 20.72 14.28 -3.49
N ASP A 102 22.00 14.14 -3.08
CA ASP A 102 22.43 14.44 -1.72
C ASP A 102 22.30 15.94 -1.38
N GLU A 103 22.60 16.82 -2.34
CA GLU A 103 22.42 18.27 -2.17
C GLU A 103 20.95 18.62 -2.02
N ARG A 104 20.09 17.99 -2.84
CA ARG A 104 18.64 18.15 -2.77
C ARG A 104 18.10 17.71 -1.42
N MET A 105 18.55 16.57 -0.89
CA MET A 105 18.16 16.08 0.43
C MET A 105 18.57 17.06 1.54
N LYS A 106 19.81 17.56 1.53
CA LYS A 106 20.26 18.59 2.49
C LYS A 106 19.42 19.86 2.42
N LYS A 107 19.08 20.31 1.21
CA LYS A 107 18.25 21.51 1.01
C LYS A 107 16.81 21.31 1.51
N LEU A 108 16.21 20.14 1.30
CA LEU A 108 14.89 19.82 1.86
C LEU A 108 14.90 19.89 3.39
N VAL A 109 15.91 19.31 4.04
CA VAL A 109 16.06 19.36 5.51
C VAL A 109 16.19 20.81 5.98
N SER A 110 17.00 21.62 5.31
CA SER A 110 17.20 23.04 5.63
C SER A 110 15.91 23.87 5.48
N ILE A 111 15.16 23.66 4.38
CA ILE A 111 13.86 24.32 4.16
C ILE A 111 12.88 23.99 5.30
N VAL A 112 12.77 22.71 5.67
CA VAL A 112 11.88 22.29 6.75
C VAL A 112 12.30 22.91 8.08
N ALA A 113 13.60 22.92 8.39
CA ALA A 113 14.11 23.54 9.61
C ALA A 113 13.74 25.03 9.70
N ASP A 114 14.00 25.79 8.63
CA ASP A 114 13.69 27.22 8.54
C ASP A 114 12.18 27.50 8.69
N GLN A 115 11.33 26.70 8.03
CA GLN A 115 9.88 26.87 8.11
C GLN A 115 9.32 26.56 9.49
N LEU A 116 9.83 25.50 10.14
CA LEU A 116 9.43 25.13 11.50
C LEU A 116 9.86 26.20 12.51
N GLU A 117 11.08 26.73 12.40
CA GLU A 117 11.57 27.83 13.25
C GLU A 117 10.71 29.09 13.09
N LYS A 118 10.33 29.42 11.84
CA LYS A 118 9.46 30.57 11.53
C LYS A 118 7.97 30.30 11.77
N ASN A 119 7.62 29.16 12.37
CA ASN A 119 6.24 28.80 12.70
C ASN A 119 5.31 28.77 11.47
N ARG A 120 5.86 28.46 10.28
CA ARG A 120 5.13 28.34 9.01
C ARG A 120 4.71 26.90 8.77
N LEU A 121 3.68 26.71 7.93
CA LEU A 121 3.34 25.39 7.41
C LEU A 121 4.50 24.86 6.56
N PRO A 122 5.07 23.68 6.87
CA PRO A 122 6.14 23.11 6.07
C PRO A 122 5.68 22.74 4.66
N SER A 123 6.53 23.00 3.67
CA SER A 123 6.28 22.66 2.26
C SER A 123 6.40 21.17 1.95
N VAL A 124 7.09 20.41 2.82
CA VAL A 124 7.10 18.95 2.75
C VAL A 124 5.79 18.43 3.30
N HIS A 125 5.00 17.80 2.44
CA HIS A 125 3.76 17.14 2.85
C HIS A 125 4.02 15.96 3.81
N PRO A 126 3.18 15.71 4.84
CA PRO A 126 3.42 14.66 5.83
C PRO A 126 3.64 13.28 5.20
N HIS A 127 2.83 12.91 4.21
CA HIS A 127 2.95 11.64 3.48
C HIS A 127 4.25 11.49 2.67
N HIS A 128 5.03 12.55 2.42
CA HIS A 128 6.32 12.46 1.73
C HIS A 128 7.49 12.47 2.70
N SER A 129 7.27 12.87 3.96
CA SER A 129 8.33 13.10 4.94
C SER A 129 9.16 11.86 5.27
N MET A 130 8.63 10.64 5.08
CA MET A 130 9.40 9.41 5.26
C MET A 130 10.43 9.16 4.15
N LEU A 131 10.28 9.79 2.98
CA LEU A 131 11.17 9.59 1.83
C LEU A 131 12.47 10.40 1.94
N TYR A 132 12.55 11.29 2.92
CA TYR A 132 13.66 12.24 3.07
C TYR A 132 14.38 11.99 4.39
N PRO A 133 15.69 12.31 4.49
CA PRO A 133 16.49 12.12 5.69
C PRO A 133 16.22 13.20 6.74
N LEU A 134 14.95 13.42 7.07
CA LEU A 134 14.50 14.29 8.15
C LEU A 134 14.70 13.59 9.50
N SER A 135 14.83 14.36 10.58
CA SER A 135 14.74 13.81 11.92
C SER A 135 13.31 13.35 12.21
N HIS A 136 13.15 12.47 13.20
CA HIS A 136 11.83 12.07 13.68
C HIS A 136 11.01 13.22 14.23
N SER A 137 11.67 14.14 14.95
CA SER A 137 11.04 15.36 15.45
C SER A 137 10.49 16.23 14.31
N PHE A 138 11.21 16.34 13.19
CA PHE A 138 10.72 17.09 12.02
C PHE A 138 9.54 16.40 11.36
N ARG A 139 9.56 15.07 11.19
CA ARG A 139 8.40 14.34 10.64
C ARG A 139 7.15 14.53 11.50
N LYS A 140 7.30 14.41 12.82
CA LYS A 140 6.19 14.65 13.77
C LYS A 140 5.71 16.10 13.72
N ALA A 141 6.62 17.08 13.70
CA ALA A 141 6.25 18.50 13.64
C ALA A 141 5.57 18.88 12.31
N ILE A 142 5.99 18.31 11.18
CA ILE A 142 5.31 18.50 9.89
C ILE A 142 3.85 18.03 9.99
N ALA A 143 3.64 16.83 10.54
CA ALA A 143 2.31 16.26 10.76
C ALA A 143 1.48 17.13 11.73
N GLU A 144 2.06 17.57 12.84
CA GLU A 144 1.43 18.46 13.82
C GLU A 144 0.90 19.76 13.18
N ARG A 145 1.70 20.41 12.32
CA ARG A 145 1.26 21.63 11.63
C ARG A 145 0.07 21.38 10.72
N HIS A 146 -0.01 20.23 10.06
CA HIS A 146 -1.17 19.86 9.25
C HIS A 146 -2.40 19.53 10.12
N GLY A 147 -2.21 18.91 11.28
CA GLY A 147 -3.28 18.71 12.26
C GLY A 147 -3.85 20.04 12.78
N ASN A 148 -2.98 21.02 13.05
CA ASN A 148 -3.39 22.36 13.51
C ASN A 148 -4.20 23.12 12.47
N LEU A 149 -3.93 22.95 11.17
CA LEU A 149 -4.79 23.53 10.13
C LEU A 149 -6.24 23.03 10.20
N CYS A 150 -6.44 21.76 10.59
CA CYS A 150 -7.79 21.24 10.79
C CYS A 150 -8.48 21.91 11.98
N LEU A 151 -7.75 22.18 13.07
CA LEU A 151 -8.26 22.93 14.24
C LEU A 151 -8.68 24.34 13.84
N ASP A 152 -7.85 25.07 13.09
CA ASP A 152 -8.17 26.43 12.62
C ASP A 152 -9.44 26.45 11.77
N LYS A 153 -9.61 25.48 10.87
CA LYS A 153 -10.80 25.36 10.02
C LYS A 153 -12.08 25.07 10.80
N ILE A 154 -12.03 24.29 11.89
CA ILE A 154 -13.23 23.96 12.66
C ILE A 154 -13.61 25.03 13.68
N ASN A 155 -12.65 25.86 14.12
CA ASN A 155 -12.90 26.92 15.09
C ASN A 155 -13.96 27.93 14.61
N VAL A 156 -14.08 28.14 13.30
CA VAL A 156 -15.13 28.97 12.67
C VAL A 156 -16.56 28.44 12.94
N LEU A 157 -16.71 27.16 13.28
CA LEU A 157 -17.99 26.53 13.54
C LEU A 157 -18.47 26.76 14.98
N HIS A 158 -17.59 27.22 15.88
CA HIS A 158 -17.88 27.48 17.30
C HIS A 158 -18.64 26.34 18.01
N LYS A 159 -18.30 25.08 17.69
CA LYS A 159 -18.95 23.93 18.32
C LYS A 159 -18.45 23.72 19.76
N PRO A 160 -19.34 23.49 20.73
CA PRO A 160 -18.92 23.05 22.05
C PRO A 160 -18.32 21.63 21.98
N PRO A 161 -17.49 21.23 22.95
CA PRO A 161 -17.08 19.85 23.09
C PRO A 161 -18.31 18.92 23.22
N TYR A 162 -18.27 17.78 22.54
CA TYR A 162 -19.35 16.79 22.62
C TYR A 162 -19.35 16.09 23.99
N GLU A 163 -20.55 15.72 24.47
CA GLU A 163 -20.70 14.79 25.59
C GLU A 163 -20.50 13.36 25.10
N HIS A 164 -19.55 12.64 25.69
CA HIS A 164 -19.22 11.27 25.29
C HIS A 164 -19.82 10.23 26.23
N PRO A 165 -20.26 9.07 25.71
CA PRO A 165 -20.69 7.94 26.53
C PRO A 165 -19.60 7.50 27.52
N LYS A 166 -20.00 7.12 28.74
CA LYS A 166 -19.10 6.61 29.80
C LYS A 166 -19.31 5.14 30.12
N ASP A 167 -20.40 4.56 29.63
CA ASP A 167 -20.74 3.15 29.73
C ASP A 167 -21.40 2.69 28.41
N LEU A 168 -21.66 1.40 28.29
CA LEU A 168 -22.26 0.79 27.09
C LEU A 168 -23.78 0.61 27.22
N LYS A 169 -24.46 1.27 28.18
CA LYS A 169 -25.89 1.00 28.42
C LYS A 169 -26.75 1.42 27.23
N ALA A 170 -26.47 2.59 26.65
CA ALA A 170 -27.22 3.13 25.51
C ALA A 170 -27.02 2.33 24.21
N SER A 171 -26.00 1.47 24.17
CA SER A 171 -25.70 0.58 23.05
C SER A 171 -25.94 -0.90 23.39
N GLU A 172 -26.74 -1.17 24.44
CA GLU A 172 -27.13 -2.52 24.86
C GLU A 172 -25.93 -3.43 25.16
N GLY A 173 -24.86 -2.86 25.74
CA GLY A 173 -23.63 -3.58 26.06
C GLY A 173 -22.65 -3.73 24.90
N ARG A 174 -22.96 -3.21 23.71
CA ARG A 174 -22.10 -3.30 22.52
C ARG A 174 -21.20 -2.08 22.37
N LEU A 175 -19.94 -2.29 22.03
CA LEU A 175 -18.99 -1.23 21.70
C LEU A 175 -19.20 -0.79 20.24
N ARG A 176 -19.64 0.47 20.07
CA ARG A 176 -19.79 1.09 18.73
C ARG A 176 -18.45 1.55 18.16
N ILE A 177 -18.05 0.97 17.03
CA ILE A 177 -16.81 1.29 16.31
C ILE A 177 -17.16 1.99 14.99
N GLY A 178 -16.56 3.15 14.75
CA GLY A 178 -16.75 3.91 13.51
C GLY A 178 -15.49 3.92 12.65
N TYR A 179 -15.51 3.24 11.50
CA TYR A 179 -14.42 3.30 10.52
C TYR A 179 -14.64 4.44 9.53
N VAL A 180 -13.76 5.44 9.50
CA VAL A 180 -13.85 6.60 8.60
C VAL A 180 -12.81 6.47 7.49
N SER A 181 -13.27 6.43 6.24
CA SER A 181 -12.37 6.28 5.10
C SER A 181 -12.92 6.92 3.82
N SER A 182 -12.05 7.55 3.03
CA SER A 182 -12.33 7.87 1.61
C SER A 182 -12.17 6.67 0.68
N ASP A 183 -11.81 5.50 1.20
CA ASP A 183 -11.24 4.41 0.41
C ASP A 183 -12.09 3.14 0.43
N PHE A 184 -13.36 3.24 0.85
CA PHE A 184 -14.36 2.19 0.66
C PHE A 184 -14.78 2.13 -0.81
N GLY A 185 -14.09 1.29 -1.58
CA GLY A 185 -14.15 1.21 -3.04
C GLY A 185 -12.92 0.47 -3.60
N ASN A 186 -12.61 0.63 -4.89
CA ASN A 186 -11.40 0.04 -5.49
C ASN A 186 -10.14 0.83 -5.13
N HIS A 187 -9.70 0.67 -3.88
CA HIS A 187 -8.51 1.26 -3.31
C HIS A 187 -7.74 0.23 -2.48
N PRO A 188 -6.39 0.31 -2.37
CA PRO A 188 -5.61 -0.61 -1.55
C PRO A 188 -6.15 -0.83 -0.14
N THR A 189 -6.67 0.21 0.51
CA THR A 189 -7.31 0.10 1.84
C THR A 189 -8.40 -0.99 1.86
N SER A 190 -9.35 -0.95 0.92
CA SER A 190 -10.41 -1.97 0.83
C SER A 190 -9.86 -3.35 0.48
N HIS A 191 -8.84 -3.46 -0.39
CA HIS A 191 -8.19 -4.74 -0.69
C HIS A 191 -7.53 -5.39 0.53
N LEU A 192 -7.27 -4.61 1.59
CA LEU A 192 -6.69 -5.11 2.84
C LEU A 192 -7.76 -5.48 3.86
N MET A 193 -8.80 -4.66 4.05
CA MET A 193 -9.70 -4.77 5.21
C MET A 193 -11.20 -4.92 4.91
N GLN A 194 -11.64 -5.05 3.65
CA GLN A 194 -13.07 -5.11 3.31
C GLN A 194 -13.88 -6.20 4.06
N SER A 195 -13.23 -7.27 4.53
CA SER A 195 -13.87 -8.35 5.30
C SER A 195 -13.95 -8.09 6.81
N ILE A 196 -13.18 -7.13 7.34
CA ILE A 196 -13.14 -6.85 8.78
C ILE A 196 -14.50 -6.38 9.32
N PRO A 197 -15.24 -5.44 8.66
CA PRO A 197 -16.53 -4.98 9.16
C PRO A 197 -17.53 -6.12 9.40
N GLY A 198 -17.62 -7.09 8.47
CA GLY A 198 -18.51 -8.25 8.58
C GLY A 198 -18.02 -9.36 9.51
N MET A 199 -16.77 -9.29 9.97
CA MET A 199 -16.18 -10.31 10.84
C MET A 199 -16.26 -9.98 12.33
N HIS A 200 -16.68 -8.76 12.68
CA HIS A 200 -16.89 -8.35 14.05
C HIS A 200 -17.97 -9.19 14.75
N ASN A 201 -17.78 -9.45 16.04
CA ASN A 201 -18.75 -10.15 16.87
C ASN A 201 -19.95 -9.22 17.18
N PRO A 202 -21.15 -9.49 16.63
CA PRO A 202 -22.30 -8.61 16.81
C PRO A 202 -22.82 -8.57 18.25
N ASP A 203 -22.48 -9.55 19.09
CA ASP A 203 -22.89 -9.59 20.50
C ASP A 203 -22.14 -8.56 21.35
N LYS A 204 -20.94 -8.15 20.91
CA LYS A 204 -20.06 -7.22 21.65
C LYS A 204 -19.77 -5.94 20.89
N PHE A 205 -19.94 -5.92 19.57
CA PHE A 205 -19.57 -4.79 18.72
C PHE A 205 -20.71 -4.41 17.79
N GLU A 206 -20.81 -3.11 17.52
CA GLU A 206 -21.71 -2.55 16.50
C GLU A 206 -20.89 -1.65 15.58
N VAL A 207 -20.82 -2.00 14.30
CA VAL A 207 -19.89 -1.43 13.33
C VAL A 207 -20.57 -0.40 12.44
N PHE A 208 -19.96 0.78 12.38
CA PHE A 208 -20.34 1.88 11.51
C PHE A 208 -19.22 2.16 10.51
N CYS A 209 -19.55 2.23 9.22
CA CYS A 209 -18.61 2.65 8.18
C CYS A 209 -19.02 4.01 7.62
N TYR A 210 -18.14 4.99 7.75
CA TYR A 210 -18.32 6.37 7.30
C TYR A 210 -17.49 6.62 6.04
N ALA A 211 -18.15 6.60 4.89
CA ALA A 211 -17.49 6.87 3.61
C ALA A 211 -17.31 8.36 3.38
N LEU A 212 -16.09 8.79 3.10
CA LEU A 212 -15.79 10.17 2.67
C LEU A 212 -15.86 10.34 1.15
N SER A 213 -15.97 9.22 0.42
CA SER A 213 -16.07 9.16 -1.04
C SER A 213 -17.44 8.69 -1.50
N PRO A 214 -17.91 9.18 -2.66
CA PRO A 214 -19.11 8.64 -3.29
C PRO A 214 -18.90 7.17 -3.68
N ASP A 215 -20.00 6.45 -3.88
CA ASP A 215 -19.97 5.08 -4.37
C ASP A 215 -19.34 5.02 -5.78
N ASP A 216 -18.35 4.14 -5.95
CA ASP A 216 -17.64 3.92 -7.21
C ASP A 216 -18.22 2.74 -8.03
N GLY A 217 -19.27 2.08 -7.53
CA GLY A 217 -19.96 0.97 -8.17
C GLY A 217 -19.23 -0.38 -8.06
N THR A 218 -18.16 -0.46 -7.29
CA THR A 218 -17.32 -1.67 -7.19
C THR A 218 -17.84 -2.64 -6.13
N ASN A 219 -17.55 -3.94 -6.30
CA ASN A 219 -17.95 -4.95 -5.31
C ASN A 219 -17.32 -4.70 -3.92
N PHE A 220 -16.18 -4.00 -3.86
CA PHE A 220 -15.55 -3.59 -2.61
C PHE A 220 -16.47 -2.70 -1.77
N ARG A 221 -17.04 -1.66 -2.39
CA ARG A 221 -18.01 -0.76 -1.75
C ARG A 221 -19.28 -1.52 -1.36
N VAL A 222 -19.80 -2.35 -2.26
CA VAL A 222 -20.99 -3.19 -2.03
C VAL A 222 -20.81 -4.10 -0.81
N LYS A 223 -19.67 -4.79 -0.69
CA LYS A 223 -19.39 -5.70 0.43
C LYS A 223 -19.39 -4.95 1.76
N VAL A 224 -18.66 -3.84 1.86
CA VAL A 224 -18.60 -3.05 3.11
C VAL A 224 -19.97 -2.49 3.49
N MET A 225 -20.75 -2.02 2.51
CA MET A 225 -22.13 -1.56 2.74
C MET A 225 -23.05 -2.68 3.24
N ALA A 226 -22.89 -3.90 2.71
CA ALA A 226 -23.74 -5.03 3.06
C ALA A 226 -23.37 -5.67 4.40
N GLU A 227 -22.10 -5.62 4.79
CA GLU A 227 -21.57 -6.34 5.96
C GLU A 227 -21.39 -5.48 7.21
N ALA A 228 -21.20 -4.17 7.08
CA ALA A 228 -21.24 -3.28 8.23
C ALA A 228 -22.67 -3.24 8.82
N ASN A 229 -22.80 -3.11 10.15
CA ASN A 229 -24.14 -2.95 10.75
C ASN A 229 -24.81 -1.67 10.26
N HIS A 230 -24.01 -0.61 10.07
CA HIS A 230 -24.46 0.67 9.54
C HIS A 230 -23.44 1.23 8.54
N PHE A 231 -23.93 1.75 7.42
CA PHE A 231 -23.11 2.43 6.42
C PHE A 231 -23.63 3.85 6.17
N ILE A 232 -22.75 4.85 6.30
CA ILE A 232 -23.08 6.27 6.22
C ILE A 232 -22.21 6.92 5.16
N ASP A 233 -22.84 7.50 4.14
CA ASP A 233 -22.14 8.26 3.11
C ASP A 233 -21.98 9.74 3.53
N LEU A 234 -20.83 10.07 4.11
CA LEU A 234 -20.48 11.44 4.49
C LEU A 234 -20.03 12.29 3.29
N SER A 235 -19.81 11.72 2.09
CA SER A 235 -19.56 12.50 0.88
C SER A 235 -20.77 13.38 0.53
N GLN A 236 -21.97 12.96 0.91
CA GLN A 236 -23.22 13.72 0.78
C GLN A 236 -23.40 14.79 1.88
N ILE A 237 -22.54 14.81 2.90
CA ILE A 237 -22.56 15.77 4.01
C ILE A 237 -21.24 16.55 4.00
N PRO A 238 -21.06 17.52 3.07
CA PRO A 238 -19.79 18.22 2.91
C PRO A 238 -19.43 19.13 4.10
N CYS A 239 -20.44 19.63 4.83
CA CYS A 239 -20.22 20.42 6.03
C CYS A 239 -19.66 19.53 7.16
N ASN A 240 -18.40 19.75 7.54
CA ASN A 240 -17.72 18.99 8.60
C ASN A 240 -18.44 19.04 9.94
N GLY A 241 -19.06 20.19 10.31
CA GLY A 241 -19.84 20.30 11.53
C GLY A 241 -21.03 19.33 11.56
N LYS A 242 -21.83 19.30 10.49
CA LYS A 242 -22.99 18.39 10.38
C LYS A 242 -22.57 16.92 10.28
N ALA A 243 -21.46 16.64 9.61
CA ALA A 243 -20.93 15.28 9.53
C ALA A 243 -20.43 14.79 10.90
N ALA A 244 -19.78 15.64 11.70
CA ALA A 244 -19.39 15.32 13.07
C ALA A 244 -20.62 15.14 13.98
N ASP A 245 -21.67 15.97 13.84
CA ASP A 245 -22.93 15.79 14.56
C ASP A 245 -23.56 14.43 14.25
N ARG A 246 -23.50 13.99 12.98
CA ARG A 246 -24.00 12.67 12.59
C ARG A 246 -23.24 11.55 13.29
N ILE A 247 -21.90 11.60 13.33
CA ILE A 247 -21.07 10.62 14.04
C ILE A 247 -21.39 10.59 15.53
N HIS A 248 -21.56 11.77 16.15
CA HIS A 248 -21.90 11.88 17.58
C HIS A 248 -23.28 11.28 17.88
N GLN A 249 -24.29 11.55 17.04
CA GLN A 249 -25.64 11.00 17.17
C GLN A 249 -25.69 9.47 17.05
N ASP A 250 -24.83 8.88 16.22
CA ASP A 250 -24.69 7.43 16.13
C ASP A 250 -24.09 6.82 17.43
N GLY A 251 -23.52 7.65 18.32
CA GLY A 251 -23.02 7.23 19.64
C GLY A 251 -21.73 6.42 19.57
N ILE A 252 -20.82 6.77 18.66
CA ILE A 252 -19.56 6.06 18.46
C ILE A 252 -18.67 6.16 19.71
N HIS A 253 -18.12 5.02 20.14
CA HIS A 253 -17.18 4.94 21.26
C HIS A 253 -15.73 5.05 20.77
N ILE A 254 -15.39 4.33 19.69
CA ILE A 254 -14.06 4.39 19.09
C ILE A 254 -14.21 4.77 17.62
N LEU A 255 -13.63 5.91 17.24
CA LEU A 255 -13.60 6.40 15.87
C LEU A 255 -12.23 6.15 15.24
N ILE A 256 -12.20 5.41 14.15
CA ILE A 256 -10.98 4.94 13.48
C ILE A 256 -10.70 5.79 12.25
N ASN A 257 -9.55 6.44 12.22
CA ASN A 257 -9.04 7.19 11.08
C ASN A 257 -8.21 6.27 10.18
N MET A 258 -8.68 6.05 8.96
CA MET A 258 -8.01 5.21 7.96
C MET A 258 -7.34 6.02 6.84
N ASN A 259 -7.27 7.34 6.95
CA ASN A 259 -6.73 8.20 5.90
C ASN A 259 -5.42 8.88 6.31
N GLY A 260 -5.33 9.39 7.54
CA GLY A 260 -4.27 10.32 7.92
C GLY A 260 -4.19 11.50 6.96
N TYR A 261 -3.02 11.75 6.38
CA TYR A 261 -2.81 12.82 5.39
C TYR A 261 -2.75 12.26 3.96
N THR A 262 -3.79 11.53 3.53
CA THR A 262 -3.94 11.06 2.14
C THR A 262 -5.05 11.82 1.41
N LYS A 263 -5.15 11.59 0.08
CA LYS A 263 -6.19 12.20 -0.75
C LYS A 263 -7.58 11.80 -0.23
N GLY A 264 -8.47 12.78 -0.06
CA GLY A 264 -9.86 12.55 0.40
C GLY A 264 -10.04 12.60 1.92
N ALA A 265 -8.97 12.72 2.70
CA ALA A 265 -9.06 12.85 4.15
C ALA A 265 -9.88 14.08 4.59
N ARG A 266 -10.67 13.91 5.65
CA ARG A 266 -11.42 14.98 6.33
C ARG A 266 -11.10 14.96 7.83
N ASN A 267 -9.84 15.23 8.18
CA ASN A 267 -9.37 15.20 9.57
C ASN A 267 -10.04 16.27 10.46
N GLU A 268 -10.73 17.25 9.86
CA GLU A 268 -11.64 18.16 10.56
C GLU A 268 -12.73 17.42 11.36
N LEU A 269 -13.17 16.24 10.88
CA LEU A 269 -14.13 15.40 11.62
C LEU A 269 -13.55 14.92 12.96
N PHE A 270 -12.29 14.50 12.95
CA PHE A 270 -11.57 14.04 14.13
C PHE A 270 -11.16 15.20 15.04
N ALA A 271 -10.81 16.35 14.47
CA ALA A 271 -10.50 17.56 15.23
C ALA A 271 -11.67 18.02 16.10
N LEU A 272 -12.92 17.78 15.64
CA LEU A 272 -14.14 18.08 16.39
C LEU A 272 -14.42 17.08 17.55
N ARG A 273 -13.67 15.98 17.63
CA ARG A 273 -13.78 14.91 18.65
C ARG A 273 -15.22 14.43 18.94
N PRO A 274 -15.98 13.94 17.92
CA PRO A 274 -17.33 13.43 18.12
C PRO A 274 -17.39 12.08 18.88
N ALA A 275 -16.25 11.42 19.10
CA ALA A 275 -16.12 10.18 19.87
C ALA A 275 -15.07 10.33 20.98
N PRO A 276 -15.17 9.57 22.09
CA PRO A 276 -14.24 9.66 23.22
C PRO A 276 -12.84 9.14 22.93
N ILE A 277 -12.73 8.12 22.07
CA ILE A 277 -11.46 7.52 21.68
C ILE A 277 -11.34 7.63 20.16
N GLN A 278 -10.22 8.15 19.68
CA GLN A 278 -9.92 8.24 18.25
C GLN A 278 -8.57 7.60 17.94
N ALA A 279 -8.54 6.65 17.01
CA ALA A 279 -7.33 5.88 16.70
C ALA A 279 -6.96 5.93 15.22
N MET A 280 -5.67 6.05 14.92
CA MET A 280 -5.10 5.86 13.59
C MET A 280 -4.96 4.37 13.28
N TRP A 281 -5.35 3.93 12.08
CA TRP A 281 -5.21 2.54 11.69
C TRP A 281 -5.04 2.34 10.18
N LEU A 282 -4.07 1.49 9.83
CA LEU A 282 -3.85 0.89 8.50
C LEU A 282 -3.50 1.85 7.34
N GLY A 283 -4.39 2.77 6.97
CA GLY A 283 -4.31 3.48 5.69
C GLY A 283 -3.31 4.65 5.63
N TYR A 284 -2.69 5.03 6.74
CA TYR A 284 -1.62 6.03 6.78
C TYR A 284 -0.38 5.51 7.52
N PRO A 285 0.78 5.39 6.85
CA PRO A 285 1.97 4.78 7.44
C PRO A 285 2.83 5.79 8.22
N GLY A 286 2.22 6.51 9.16
CA GLY A 286 2.92 7.50 9.99
C GLY A 286 2.04 8.11 11.10
N THR A 287 2.66 8.94 11.93
CA THR A 287 1.99 9.74 12.97
C THR A 287 1.06 10.79 12.34
N SER A 288 -0.11 11.02 12.94
CA SER A 288 -0.94 12.19 12.60
C SER A 288 -0.31 13.49 13.13
N GLY A 289 0.55 13.42 14.14
CA GLY A 289 1.08 14.60 14.83
C GLY A 289 0.00 15.39 15.59
N ALA A 290 -1.25 14.92 15.64
CA ALA A 290 -2.40 15.70 16.07
C ALA A 290 -2.89 15.28 17.45
N LEU A 291 -3.11 16.26 18.34
CA LEU A 291 -3.58 16.02 19.71
C LEU A 291 -4.99 15.40 19.80
N PHE A 292 -5.77 15.50 18.72
CA PHE A 292 -7.11 14.91 18.68
C PHE A 292 -7.08 13.40 18.38
N MET A 293 -5.95 12.81 17.98
CA MET A 293 -5.79 11.37 17.83
C MET A 293 -5.15 10.76 19.07
N ASP A 294 -5.85 9.84 19.73
CA ASP A 294 -5.43 9.24 21.01
C ASP A 294 -4.42 8.11 20.81
N TYR A 295 -4.70 7.23 19.84
CA TYR A 295 -3.95 5.99 19.62
C TYR A 295 -3.49 5.84 18.16
N ILE A 296 -2.40 5.10 17.98
CA ILE A 296 -2.02 4.51 16.69
C ILE A 296 -1.98 2.99 16.85
N ILE A 297 -2.84 2.30 16.10
CA ILE A 297 -2.87 0.84 16.07
C ILE A 297 -1.70 0.38 15.20
N THR A 298 -0.74 -0.25 15.86
CA THR A 298 0.54 -0.68 15.29
C THR A 298 0.95 -2.01 15.92
N ASP A 299 2.21 -2.39 15.84
CA ASP A 299 2.76 -3.58 16.50
C ASP A 299 4.22 -3.32 16.92
N LYS A 300 4.74 -4.26 17.71
CA LYS A 300 6.08 -4.17 18.31
C LYS A 300 7.19 -4.08 17.25
N GLU A 301 7.07 -4.79 16.14
CA GLU A 301 8.13 -4.81 15.11
C GLU A 301 8.11 -3.54 14.28
N THR A 302 6.90 -3.08 13.93
CA THR A 302 6.69 -1.85 13.17
C THR A 302 7.10 -0.61 13.97
N SER A 303 6.66 -0.52 15.22
CA SER A 303 6.83 0.66 16.08
C SER A 303 7.36 0.27 17.46
N PRO A 304 8.63 -0.13 17.58
CA PRO A 304 9.19 -0.55 18.86
C PRO A 304 9.21 0.61 19.87
N VAL A 305 9.16 0.30 21.17
CA VAL A 305 8.92 1.31 22.23
C VAL A 305 10.03 2.36 22.29
N GLU A 306 11.25 1.98 21.87
CA GLU A 306 12.43 2.83 21.80
C GLU A 306 12.24 4.03 20.86
N VAL A 307 11.32 3.93 19.90
CA VAL A 307 10.99 5.00 18.96
C VAL A 307 9.58 5.57 19.18
N ALA A 308 8.98 5.35 20.36
CA ALA A 308 7.66 5.88 20.68
C ALA A 308 7.57 7.41 20.54
N GLU A 309 8.68 8.13 20.74
CA GLU A 309 8.75 9.59 20.57
C GLU A 309 8.50 10.08 19.14
N GLN A 310 8.59 9.21 18.12
CA GLN A 310 8.27 9.54 16.74
C GLN A 310 6.76 9.82 16.55
N TYR A 311 5.93 9.35 17.47
CA TYR A 311 4.48 9.42 17.39
C TYR A 311 3.93 10.47 18.36
N SER A 312 2.81 11.09 17.99
CA SER A 312 2.03 11.92 18.92
C SER A 312 1.06 11.07 19.73
N GLU A 313 0.57 10.01 19.11
CA GLU A 313 -0.41 9.08 19.63
C GLU A 313 0.24 8.05 20.55
N LYS A 314 -0.59 7.41 21.38
CA LYS A 314 -0.18 6.27 22.17
C LYS A 314 -0.15 5.01 21.31
N LEU A 315 0.95 4.25 21.42
CA LEU A 315 1.10 2.98 20.73
C LEU A 315 0.09 1.96 21.27
N ALA A 316 -0.70 1.37 20.37
CA ALA A 316 -1.63 0.29 20.67
C ALA A 316 -1.26 -0.94 19.83
N TYR A 317 -0.74 -1.99 20.49
CA TYR A 317 -0.15 -3.12 19.79
C TYR A 317 -1.18 -4.20 19.45
N MET A 318 -1.28 -4.50 18.15
CA MET A 318 -1.72 -5.80 17.68
C MET A 318 -0.69 -6.86 18.09
N PRO A 319 -1.11 -8.09 18.41
CA PRO A 319 -0.22 -9.12 18.97
C PRO A 319 0.84 -9.64 17.99
N ASN A 320 0.57 -9.55 16.68
CA ASN A 320 1.48 -10.00 15.63
C ASN A 320 1.96 -8.81 14.81
N THR A 321 1.23 -8.47 13.74
CA THR A 321 1.44 -7.28 12.91
C THR A 321 0.15 -6.49 12.84
N PHE A 322 0.24 -5.17 12.72
CA PHE A 322 -0.93 -4.34 12.44
C PHE A 322 -1.40 -4.47 11.00
N PHE A 323 -0.59 -5.03 10.10
CA PHE A 323 -0.93 -5.15 8.70
C PHE A 323 -1.80 -6.38 8.43
N ILE A 324 -2.77 -6.27 7.53
CA ILE A 324 -3.68 -7.36 7.15
C ILE A 324 -3.91 -7.33 5.64
N GLY A 325 -4.36 -8.44 5.06
CA GLY A 325 -4.71 -8.52 3.65
C GLY A 325 -5.91 -9.42 3.42
N ASP A 326 -6.82 -9.02 2.53
CA ASP A 326 -8.02 -9.79 2.18
C ASP A 326 -7.75 -10.87 1.11
N HIS A 327 -6.47 -11.14 0.81
CA HIS A 327 -6.02 -12.02 -0.28
C HIS A 327 -6.60 -13.44 -0.18
N ALA A 328 -6.84 -13.95 1.03
CA ALA A 328 -7.43 -15.26 1.25
C ALA A 328 -8.89 -15.36 0.75
N ASN A 329 -9.60 -14.23 0.69
CA ASN A 329 -10.97 -14.09 0.20
C ASN A 329 -11.00 -13.62 -1.26
N MET A 330 -10.15 -12.66 -1.64
CA MET A 330 -10.08 -12.11 -3.01
C MET A 330 -9.45 -13.08 -4.02
N PHE A 331 -8.40 -13.80 -3.62
CA PHE A 331 -7.60 -14.63 -4.53
C PHE A 331 -7.46 -16.09 -4.05
N PRO A 332 -8.57 -16.79 -3.72
CA PRO A 332 -8.53 -18.16 -3.24
C PRO A 332 -8.04 -19.15 -4.30
N HIS A 333 -8.16 -18.81 -5.59
CA HIS A 333 -7.61 -19.60 -6.70
C HIS A 333 -6.08 -19.70 -6.67
N LEU A 334 -5.39 -18.77 -5.99
CA LEU A 334 -3.94 -18.79 -5.78
C LEU A 334 -3.52 -19.60 -4.55
N LYS A 335 -4.44 -20.20 -3.78
CA LYS A 335 -4.10 -21.09 -2.64
C LYS A 335 -3.38 -22.36 -3.10
N LYS A 336 -3.61 -22.78 -4.34
CA LYS A 336 -2.97 -23.95 -4.98
C LYS A 336 -2.42 -23.53 -6.34
N LYS A 337 -1.36 -24.23 -6.76
CA LYS A 337 -0.77 -24.08 -8.10
C LYS A 337 -0.37 -25.44 -8.64
N ALA A 338 -0.35 -25.55 -9.96
CA ALA A 338 0.29 -26.63 -10.71
C ALA A 338 1.27 -26.02 -11.70
N VAL A 339 2.20 -26.83 -12.20
CA VAL A 339 3.20 -26.38 -13.19
C VAL A 339 3.28 -27.32 -14.38
N ILE A 340 3.73 -26.80 -15.52
CA ILE A 340 4.09 -27.59 -16.70
C ILE A 340 5.62 -27.79 -16.72
N ASP A 341 6.05 -29.04 -16.87
CA ASP A 341 7.46 -29.41 -16.96
C ASP A 341 8.02 -29.11 -18.37
N PHE A 342 8.55 -27.90 -18.56
CA PHE A 342 9.15 -27.46 -19.82
C PHE A 342 10.66 -27.27 -19.71
N LYS A 343 11.42 -27.94 -20.59
CA LYS A 343 12.89 -27.83 -20.70
C LYS A 343 13.60 -27.95 -19.35
N SER A 344 13.24 -28.95 -18.55
CA SER A 344 13.74 -29.11 -17.18
C SER A 344 15.16 -29.64 -17.08
N ASN A 345 15.67 -30.38 -18.07
CA ASN A 345 16.91 -31.17 -17.94
C ASN A 345 16.95 -31.97 -16.61
N GLY A 346 15.78 -32.43 -16.13
CA GLY A 346 15.63 -33.12 -14.85
C GLY A 346 15.31 -32.25 -13.63
N HIS A 347 15.30 -30.91 -13.75
CA HIS A 347 14.92 -29.98 -12.68
C HIS A 347 13.50 -29.41 -12.85
N ILE A 348 12.62 -29.69 -11.90
CA ILE A 348 11.23 -29.19 -11.92
C ILE A 348 11.19 -27.79 -11.28
N TYR A 349 10.79 -26.79 -12.05
CA TYR A 349 10.66 -25.40 -11.60
C TYR A 349 9.25 -25.10 -11.15
N ASP A 350 9.10 -24.26 -10.12
CA ASP A 350 7.81 -23.97 -9.48
C ASP A 350 7.16 -22.64 -9.95
N ASN A 351 7.79 -21.96 -10.91
CA ASN A 351 7.51 -20.56 -11.26
C ASN A 351 7.72 -20.19 -12.75
N ARG A 352 7.80 -21.18 -13.67
CA ARG A 352 7.97 -20.90 -15.10
C ARG A 352 6.66 -20.83 -15.86
N ILE A 353 5.88 -21.89 -15.78
CA ILE A 353 4.54 -22.03 -16.37
C ILE A 353 3.63 -22.50 -15.25
N VAL A 354 2.80 -21.61 -14.74
CA VAL A 354 2.00 -21.79 -13.53
C VAL A 354 0.51 -21.79 -13.89
N LEU A 355 -0.22 -22.74 -13.33
CA LEU A 355 -1.66 -22.86 -13.47
C LEU A 355 -2.31 -22.66 -12.09
N ASN A 356 -3.34 -21.80 -12.05
CA ASN A 356 -4.16 -21.55 -10.87
C ASN A 356 -5.63 -21.61 -11.26
N GLY A 357 -6.51 -22.02 -10.33
CA GLY A 357 -7.94 -22.08 -10.59
C GLY A 357 -8.67 -22.80 -9.46
N ILE A 358 -9.95 -22.48 -9.28
CA ILE A 358 -10.81 -23.19 -8.31
C ILE A 358 -10.96 -24.66 -8.70
N ASP A 359 -11.21 -24.92 -9.99
CA ASP A 359 -11.39 -26.27 -10.54
C ASP A 359 -10.08 -26.95 -10.94
N LEU A 360 -8.92 -26.41 -10.53
CA LEU A 360 -7.60 -26.93 -10.92
C LEU A 360 -7.43 -28.40 -10.57
N LYS A 361 -7.94 -28.85 -9.41
CA LYS A 361 -7.86 -30.26 -9.00
C LYS A 361 -8.63 -31.16 -9.98
N ALA A 362 -9.87 -30.79 -10.31
CA ALA A 362 -10.71 -31.58 -11.22
C ALA A 362 -10.09 -31.63 -12.63
N PHE A 363 -9.49 -30.54 -13.08
CA PHE A 363 -8.73 -30.52 -14.34
C PHE A 363 -7.55 -31.48 -14.29
N LEU A 364 -6.71 -31.42 -13.25
CA LEU A 364 -5.56 -32.31 -13.10
C LEU A 364 -5.96 -33.79 -13.01
N ASP A 365 -7.05 -34.11 -12.31
CA ASP A 365 -7.59 -35.47 -12.21
C ASP A 365 -8.07 -36.01 -13.58
N SER A 366 -8.36 -35.13 -14.54
CA SER A 366 -8.72 -35.49 -15.93
C SER A 366 -7.51 -35.75 -16.84
N LEU A 367 -6.29 -35.45 -16.39
CA LEU A 367 -5.08 -35.58 -17.18
C LEU A 367 -4.36 -36.91 -16.90
N PRO A 368 -3.79 -37.57 -17.92
CA PRO A 368 -2.90 -38.69 -17.70
C PRO A 368 -1.56 -38.21 -17.10
N ASP A 369 -0.91 -39.09 -16.33
CA ASP A 369 0.50 -38.99 -15.92
C ASP A 369 0.93 -37.74 -15.14
N VAL A 370 0.00 -37.09 -14.42
CA VAL A 370 0.33 -35.97 -13.52
C VAL A 370 1.22 -36.46 -12.37
N LYS A 371 2.42 -35.88 -12.25
CA LYS A 371 3.35 -36.19 -11.16
C LYS A 371 3.07 -35.29 -9.96
N ILE A 372 3.18 -35.84 -8.75
CA ILE A 372 3.03 -35.07 -7.51
C ILE A 372 4.39 -34.90 -6.85
N VAL A 373 4.88 -33.66 -6.78
CA VAL A 373 6.15 -33.35 -6.12
C VAL A 373 5.88 -32.89 -4.69
N LYS A 374 6.43 -33.61 -3.71
CA LYS A 374 6.39 -33.19 -2.30
C LYS A 374 7.31 -32.00 -2.08
N MET A 375 6.80 -30.95 -1.44
CA MET A 375 7.56 -29.75 -1.09
C MET A 375 8.13 -29.93 0.32
N LYS A 376 9.45 -29.77 0.48
CA LYS A 376 10.13 -29.87 1.78
C LYS A 376 9.98 -28.56 2.54
N CYS A 377 9.41 -28.61 3.74
CA CYS A 377 9.25 -27.44 4.62
C CYS A 377 10.27 -27.50 5.78
N PRO A 378 10.86 -26.38 6.23
CA PRO A 378 11.86 -26.38 7.31
C PRO A 378 11.36 -26.92 8.65
N ASP A 379 10.10 -26.62 9.00
CA ASP A 379 9.59 -26.74 10.37
C ASP A 379 8.63 -27.93 10.55
N SER A 380 8.63 -28.90 9.63
CA SER A 380 7.97 -30.18 9.91
C SER A 380 8.90 -31.03 10.78
N CYS A 381 8.68 -30.99 12.09
CA CYS A 381 8.96 -32.18 12.89
C CYS A 381 8.13 -33.31 12.26
N ASP A 382 8.78 -34.35 11.75
CA ASP A 382 8.14 -35.48 11.04
C ASP A 382 7.16 -36.31 11.93
N ASN A 383 6.81 -35.84 13.12
CA ASN A 383 6.06 -36.57 14.15
C ASN A 383 4.80 -35.84 14.66
N ALA A 384 3.97 -35.28 13.77
CA ALA A 384 2.60 -34.92 14.14
C ALA A 384 1.62 -35.26 13.00
N ASP A 385 0.86 -36.32 13.24
CA ASP A 385 -0.16 -36.90 12.36
C ASP A 385 -1.17 -35.85 11.83
N GLY A 386 -1.50 -35.94 10.53
CA GLY A 386 -2.77 -35.48 9.97
C GLY A 386 -2.75 -34.32 8.97
N ASN A 387 -1.70 -33.50 8.87
CA ASN A 387 -1.70 -32.36 7.94
C ASN A 387 -1.17 -32.74 6.55
N ALA A 388 -2.03 -32.67 5.53
CA ALA A 388 -1.75 -32.98 4.14
C ALA A 388 -0.37 -32.42 3.70
N ALA A 389 0.55 -33.32 3.35
CA ALA A 389 1.87 -32.95 2.88
C ALA A 389 1.75 -31.93 1.74
N LEU A 390 2.46 -30.79 1.85
CA LEU A 390 2.46 -29.76 0.82
C LEU A 390 2.97 -30.37 -0.48
N SER A 391 2.17 -30.35 -1.54
CA SER A 391 2.49 -31.00 -2.81
C SER A 391 2.16 -30.10 -4.00
N MET A 392 3.02 -30.16 -5.02
CA MET A 392 2.84 -29.43 -6.28
C MET A 392 2.61 -30.43 -7.42
N PRO A 393 1.43 -30.41 -8.07
CA PRO A 393 1.19 -31.17 -9.29
C PRO A 393 2.02 -30.65 -10.46
N VAL A 394 2.57 -31.58 -11.23
CA VAL A 394 3.43 -31.31 -12.38
C VAL A 394 2.85 -32.05 -13.58
N ILE A 395 2.44 -31.28 -14.59
CA ILE A 395 1.97 -31.78 -15.87
C ILE A 395 3.22 -32.05 -16.73
N PRO A 396 3.48 -33.30 -17.14
CA PRO A 396 4.61 -33.62 -18.00
C PRO A 396 4.43 -33.02 -19.39
N MET A 397 5.52 -32.88 -20.14
CA MET A 397 5.45 -32.41 -21.52
C MET A 397 4.76 -33.45 -22.41
N ASN A 398 3.48 -33.22 -22.70
CA ASN A 398 2.62 -34.00 -23.58
C ASN A 398 1.80 -33.06 -24.48
N THR A 399 0.91 -33.60 -25.30
CA THR A 399 0.08 -32.82 -26.23
C THR A 399 -0.80 -31.77 -25.54
N ILE A 400 -1.21 -32.01 -24.29
CA ILE A 400 -2.00 -31.06 -23.48
C ILE A 400 -1.13 -29.89 -23.04
N ALA A 401 0.09 -30.16 -22.56
CA ALA A 401 1.06 -29.12 -22.23
C ALA A 401 1.44 -28.28 -23.45
N GLU A 402 1.64 -28.92 -24.61
CA GLU A 402 1.91 -28.24 -25.88
C GLU A 402 0.78 -27.31 -26.29
N ALA A 403 -0.49 -27.74 -26.20
CA ALA A 403 -1.64 -26.90 -26.52
C ALA A 403 -1.71 -25.64 -25.62
N VAL A 404 -1.42 -25.80 -24.33
CA VAL A 404 -1.35 -24.66 -23.39
C VAL A 404 -0.23 -23.70 -23.78
N ILE A 405 0.96 -24.20 -24.10
CA ILE A 405 2.10 -23.38 -24.51
C ILE A 405 1.80 -22.67 -25.85
N GLU A 406 1.15 -23.35 -26.78
CA GLU A 406 0.75 -22.79 -28.07
C GLU A 406 -0.27 -21.65 -27.91
N MET A 407 -1.24 -21.79 -27.01
CA MET A 407 -2.17 -20.71 -26.66
C MET A 407 -1.42 -19.45 -26.21
N ILE A 408 -0.42 -19.62 -25.34
CA ILE A 408 0.40 -18.52 -24.84
C ILE A 408 1.22 -17.89 -25.99
N ASN A 409 1.92 -18.71 -26.78
CA ASN A 409 2.79 -18.23 -27.86
C ASN A 409 2.01 -17.48 -28.96
N ARG A 410 0.77 -17.90 -29.24
CA ARG A 410 -0.11 -17.26 -30.21
C ARG A 410 -0.88 -16.06 -29.65
N GLY A 411 -0.75 -15.77 -28.35
CA GLY A 411 -1.53 -14.73 -27.68
C GLY A 411 -3.04 -15.00 -27.70
N GLN A 412 -3.44 -16.28 -27.77
CA GLN A 412 -4.86 -16.66 -27.73
C GLN A 412 -5.43 -16.36 -26.34
N ILE A 413 -6.71 -15.96 -26.30
CA ILE A 413 -7.40 -15.58 -25.06
C ILE A 413 -7.65 -16.79 -24.16
N GLN A 414 -8.12 -17.89 -24.73
CA GLN A 414 -8.47 -19.12 -24.01
C GLN A 414 -8.57 -20.32 -24.95
N ILE A 415 -8.43 -21.52 -24.38
CA ILE A 415 -8.70 -22.81 -25.03
C ILE A 415 -9.55 -23.70 -24.11
N THR A 416 -10.05 -24.81 -24.64
CA THR A 416 -10.79 -25.82 -23.86
C THR A 416 -10.06 -27.15 -23.91
N ILE A 417 -9.81 -27.75 -22.76
CA ILE A 417 -9.17 -29.07 -22.63
C ILE A 417 -10.04 -29.92 -21.71
N ASN A 418 -10.50 -31.08 -22.18
CA ASN A 418 -11.38 -31.98 -21.42
C ASN A 418 -12.62 -31.29 -20.82
N GLY A 419 -13.16 -30.26 -21.50
CA GLY A 419 -14.30 -29.47 -21.01
C GLY A 419 -13.95 -28.34 -20.03
N PHE A 420 -12.68 -28.18 -19.64
CA PHE A 420 -12.22 -27.09 -18.78
C PHE A 420 -11.76 -25.89 -19.60
N ASN A 421 -12.16 -24.69 -19.19
CA ASN A 421 -11.71 -23.45 -19.79
C ASN A 421 -10.34 -23.05 -19.22
N ILE A 422 -9.34 -23.02 -20.10
CA ILE A 422 -7.97 -22.63 -19.79
C ILE A 422 -7.74 -21.25 -20.40
N SER A 423 -7.50 -20.26 -19.55
CA SER A 423 -7.39 -18.85 -19.92
C SER A 423 -5.94 -18.37 -19.92
N ASN A 424 -5.60 -17.53 -20.88
CA ASN A 424 -4.35 -16.79 -20.90
C ASN A 424 -4.40 -15.67 -19.85
N GLY A 425 -3.46 -15.68 -18.91
CA GLY A 425 -3.41 -14.73 -17.81
C GLY A 425 -3.31 -13.25 -18.19
N LEU A 426 -2.86 -12.91 -19.41
CA LEU A 426 -2.85 -11.53 -19.93
C LEU A 426 -4.20 -11.07 -20.47
N ALA A 427 -5.16 -11.98 -20.64
CA ALA A 427 -6.48 -11.69 -21.22
C ALA A 427 -7.61 -11.64 -20.18
N THR A 428 -7.28 -11.65 -18.88
CA THR A 428 -8.27 -11.73 -17.79
C THR A 428 -9.31 -10.61 -17.85
N THR A 429 -8.91 -9.38 -18.20
CA THR A 429 -9.84 -8.23 -18.36
C THR A 429 -10.86 -8.43 -19.49
N GLN A 430 -10.48 -9.14 -20.55
CA GLN A 430 -11.35 -9.46 -21.68
C GLN A 430 -12.33 -10.59 -21.36
N ILE A 431 -11.93 -11.50 -20.46
CA ILE A 431 -12.73 -12.66 -20.05
C ILE A 431 -13.71 -12.26 -18.94
N ASN A 432 -13.21 -11.64 -17.88
CA ASN A 432 -14.02 -11.11 -16.77
C ASN A 432 -13.27 -9.95 -16.10
N ASN A 433 -13.71 -8.72 -16.38
CA ASN A 433 -13.10 -7.52 -15.81
C ASN A 433 -13.19 -7.45 -14.27
N LYS A 434 -14.31 -7.92 -13.67
CA LYS A 434 -14.46 -7.96 -12.20
C LYS A 434 -13.49 -8.97 -11.58
N ALA A 435 -13.19 -10.07 -12.26
CA ALA A 435 -12.16 -10.99 -11.81
C ALA A 435 -10.76 -10.35 -11.89
N ALA A 436 -10.48 -9.59 -12.95
CA ALA A 436 -9.21 -8.89 -13.12
C ALA A 436 -8.95 -7.81 -12.04
N THR A 437 -9.99 -7.10 -11.60
CA THR A 437 -9.92 -6.10 -10.52
C THR A 437 -9.90 -6.72 -9.12
N GLY A 438 -10.17 -8.02 -8.98
CA GLY A 438 -10.28 -8.71 -7.69
C GLY A 438 -11.64 -8.55 -7.02
N GLU A 439 -12.64 -8.01 -7.72
CA GLU A 439 -14.02 -7.92 -7.27
C GLU A 439 -14.75 -9.27 -7.30
N GLU A 440 -14.29 -10.19 -8.15
CA GLU A 440 -14.77 -11.56 -8.24
C GLU A 440 -13.59 -12.55 -8.27
N VAL A 441 -13.84 -13.78 -7.86
CA VAL A 441 -12.87 -14.87 -8.04
C VAL A 441 -12.93 -15.37 -9.49
N PRO A 442 -11.80 -15.54 -10.18
CA PRO A 442 -11.79 -16.15 -11.51
C PRO A 442 -12.43 -17.53 -11.54
N ARG A 443 -13.30 -17.77 -12.53
CA ARG A 443 -14.04 -19.04 -12.72
C ARG A 443 -13.40 -19.97 -13.76
N THR A 444 -12.21 -19.63 -14.25
CA THR A 444 -11.44 -20.42 -15.22
C THR A 444 -10.08 -20.80 -14.63
N ILE A 445 -9.39 -21.74 -15.27
CA ILE A 445 -8.01 -22.04 -14.93
C ILE A 445 -7.13 -21.05 -15.68
N ILE A 446 -6.33 -20.28 -14.96
CA ILE A 446 -5.48 -19.25 -15.54
C ILE A 446 -4.06 -19.76 -15.67
N VAL A 447 -3.47 -19.56 -16.86
CA VAL A 447 -2.08 -19.86 -17.17
C VAL A 447 -1.25 -18.59 -17.10
N THR A 448 -0.16 -18.65 -16.35
CA THR A 448 0.79 -17.55 -16.14
C THR A 448 2.20 -18.04 -16.45
N THR A 449 2.93 -17.35 -17.34
CA THR A 449 4.25 -17.79 -17.79
C THR A 449 5.29 -16.67 -17.71
N ARG A 450 6.56 -17.04 -17.55
CA ARG A 450 7.69 -16.09 -17.68
C ARG A 450 7.74 -15.45 -19.06
N SER A 451 7.50 -16.23 -20.11
CA SER A 451 7.47 -15.75 -21.50
C SER A 451 6.46 -14.61 -21.76
N GLN A 452 5.29 -14.61 -21.09
CA GLN A 452 4.30 -13.52 -21.20
C GLN A 452 4.88 -12.14 -20.83
N TYR A 453 5.88 -12.11 -19.94
CA TYR A 453 6.48 -10.88 -19.42
C TYR A 453 7.92 -10.68 -19.91
N GLY A 454 8.36 -11.47 -20.91
CA GLY A 454 9.73 -11.40 -21.43
C GLY A 454 10.81 -11.79 -20.42
N LEU A 455 10.45 -12.60 -19.42
CA LEU A 455 11.39 -13.05 -18.39
C LEU A 455 12.19 -14.27 -18.87
N PRO A 456 13.47 -14.39 -18.47
CA PRO A 456 14.29 -15.54 -18.81
C PRO A 456 13.80 -16.82 -18.12
N GLU A 457 13.81 -17.94 -18.83
CA GLU A 457 13.37 -19.23 -18.31
C GLU A 457 14.40 -19.83 -17.33
N ASP A 458 15.69 -19.61 -17.56
CA ASP A 458 16.82 -20.26 -16.90
C ASP A 458 17.64 -19.36 -15.98
N SER A 459 17.11 -18.18 -15.61
CA SER A 459 17.76 -17.25 -14.67
C SER A 459 16.94 -17.04 -13.39
N VAL A 460 17.61 -16.57 -12.33
CA VAL A 460 16.93 -16.08 -11.13
C VAL A 460 16.23 -14.76 -11.43
N VAL A 461 14.96 -14.64 -11.09
CA VAL A 461 14.15 -13.43 -11.24
C VAL A 461 13.96 -12.80 -9.86
N TYR A 462 14.73 -11.74 -9.59
CA TYR A 462 14.42 -10.82 -8.50
C TYR A 462 13.28 -9.89 -8.95
N CYS A 463 12.35 -9.54 -8.08
CA CYS A 463 11.30 -8.57 -8.41
C CYS A 463 11.17 -7.45 -7.38
N ASN A 464 10.62 -6.32 -7.81
CA ASN A 464 10.01 -5.32 -6.94
C ASN A 464 8.86 -4.65 -7.69
N PHE A 465 7.65 -4.71 -7.13
CA PHE A 465 6.45 -4.15 -7.77
C PHE A 465 5.89 -2.91 -7.07
N ASN A 466 6.72 -2.19 -6.31
CA ASN A 466 6.36 -0.88 -5.80
C ASN A 466 6.37 0.15 -6.93
N GLN A 467 5.75 1.30 -6.67
CA GLN A 467 6.00 2.48 -7.49
C GLN A 467 7.48 2.90 -7.36
N LEU A 468 8.04 3.42 -8.44
CA LEU A 468 9.48 3.70 -8.53
C LEU A 468 9.97 4.73 -7.50
N TYR A 469 9.10 5.63 -7.01
CA TYR A 469 9.45 6.65 -6.01
C TYR A 469 10.00 6.08 -4.70
N LYS A 470 9.79 4.80 -4.41
CA LYS A 470 10.33 4.13 -3.22
C LYS A 470 11.79 3.69 -3.38
N ILE A 471 12.34 3.79 -4.59
CA ILE A 471 13.74 3.46 -4.89
C ILE A 471 14.56 4.75 -4.76
N ASP A 472 15.69 4.64 -4.07
CA ASP A 472 16.72 5.67 -3.98
C ASP A 472 18.05 5.16 -4.55
N PRO A 473 19.06 6.04 -4.73
CA PRO A 473 20.39 5.64 -5.20
C PRO A 473 20.97 4.45 -4.43
N SER A 474 20.84 4.46 -3.10
CA SER A 474 21.39 3.42 -2.24
C SER A 474 20.72 2.06 -2.45
N THR A 475 19.41 2.05 -2.70
CA THR A 475 18.65 0.82 -3.01
C THR A 475 19.06 0.24 -4.34
N LEU A 476 19.15 1.04 -5.40
CA LEU A 476 19.57 0.54 -6.71
C LEU A 476 21.03 0.08 -6.70
N GLN A 477 21.89 0.71 -5.90
CA GLN A 477 23.26 0.24 -5.68
C GLN A 477 23.30 -1.18 -5.08
N MET A 478 22.53 -1.46 -4.02
CA MET A 478 22.45 -2.80 -3.41
C MET A 478 21.96 -3.82 -4.43
N TRP A 479 20.90 -3.50 -5.19
CA TRP A 479 20.37 -4.39 -6.21
C TRP A 479 21.39 -4.65 -7.32
N ALA A 480 22.16 -3.64 -7.73
CA ALA A 480 23.24 -3.83 -8.70
C ALA A 480 24.35 -4.72 -8.17
N ASN A 481 24.72 -4.61 -6.90
CA ASN A 481 25.70 -5.50 -6.27
C ASN A 481 25.20 -6.95 -6.25
N ILE A 482 23.94 -7.19 -5.89
CA ILE A 482 23.30 -8.51 -5.94
C ILE A 482 23.37 -9.09 -7.37
N LEU A 483 22.95 -8.32 -8.38
CA LEU A 483 22.95 -8.77 -9.77
C LEU A 483 24.36 -9.05 -10.31
N LYS A 484 25.40 -8.36 -9.83
CA LYS A 484 26.80 -8.67 -10.18
C LYS A 484 27.27 -9.98 -9.53
N ARG A 485 26.86 -10.22 -8.28
CA ARG A 485 27.20 -11.44 -7.51
C ARG A 485 26.40 -12.66 -7.94
N VAL A 486 25.26 -12.48 -8.62
CA VAL A 486 24.46 -13.53 -9.24
C VAL A 486 24.36 -13.28 -10.75
N PRO A 487 25.37 -13.67 -11.56
CA PRO A 487 25.44 -13.28 -12.98
C PRO A 487 24.25 -13.74 -13.82
N ASN A 488 23.71 -14.94 -13.53
CA ASN A 488 22.53 -15.49 -14.20
C ASN A 488 21.23 -15.09 -13.49
N SER A 489 20.99 -13.79 -13.39
CA SER A 489 19.77 -13.24 -12.78
C SER A 489 19.30 -11.97 -13.46
N VAL A 490 18.03 -11.62 -13.28
CA VAL A 490 17.45 -10.34 -13.71
C VAL A 490 16.67 -9.71 -12.57
N LEU A 491 16.51 -8.39 -12.63
CA LEU A 491 15.62 -7.63 -11.77
C LEU A 491 14.38 -7.20 -12.54
N TRP A 492 13.21 -7.57 -12.06
CA TRP A 492 11.92 -7.30 -12.67
C TRP A 492 11.19 -6.19 -11.92
N LEU A 493 11.05 -5.04 -12.55
CA LEU A 493 10.47 -3.83 -11.95
C LEU A 493 9.10 -3.49 -12.55
N LEU A 494 8.25 -2.90 -11.72
CA LEU A 494 7.02 -2.27 -12.18
C LEU A 494 7.34 -0.96 -12.93
N ARG A 495 6.85 -0.85 -14.16
CA ARG A 495 6.98 0.37 -14.98
C ARG A 495 5.95 1.42 -14.57
N PHE A 496 6.15 2.04 -13.41
CA PHE A 496 5.21 3.05 -12.91
C PHE A 496 5.86 4.17 -12.08
N PRO A 497 5.87 5.42 -12.59
CA PRO A 497 5.42 5.81 -13.93
C PRO A 497 6.44 5.40 -15.02
N ALA A 498 5.98 5.27 -16.27
CA ALA A 498 6.84 4.83 -17.38
C ALA A 498 8.03 5.77 -17.64
N VAL A 499 7.87 7.06 -17.39
CA VAL A 499 8.92 8.07 -17.58
C VAL A 499 10.13 7.89 -16.63
N GLY A 500 10.00 7.07 -15.58
CA GLY A 500 11.13 6.77 -14.67
C GLY A 500 12.04 5.62 -15.13
N GLU A 501 11.57 4.77 -16.05
CA GLU A 501 12.34 3.65 -16.60
C GLU A 501 13.72 4.07 -17.17
N PRO A 502 13.84 5.09 -18.05
CA PRO A 502 15.14 5.47 -18.60
C PRO A 502 16.13 5.94 -17.53
N ASN A 503 15.66 6.59 -16.46
CA ASN A 503 16.52 7.06 -15.38
C ASN A 503 17.12 5.90 -14.58
N ILE A 504 16.31 4.88 -14.24
CA ILE A 504 16.78 3.66 -13.58
C ILE A 504 17.78 2.92 -14.47
N GLN A 505 17.48 2.78 -15.77
CA GLN A 505 18.38 2.12 -16.72
C GLN A 505 19.72 2.84 -16.83
N GLN A 506 19.72 4.17 -16.95
CA GLN A 506 20.94 4.96 -17.03
C GLN A 506 21.77 4.85 -15.74
N TYR A 507 21.13 4.93 -14.57
CA TYR A 507 21.85 4.80 -13.30
C TYR A 507 22.43 3.39 -13.13
N ALA A 508 21.68 2.34 -13.48
CA ALA A 508 22.15 0.96 -13.47
C ALA A 508 23.36 0.74 -14.43
N GLN A 509 23.34 1.36 -15.61
CA GLN A 509 24.48 1.34 -16.54
C GLN A 509 25.71 2.02 -15.96
N ASN A 510 25.55 3.16 -15.29
CA ASN A 510 26.63 3.85 -14.60
C ASN A 510 27.22 2.99 -13.46
N LEU A 511 26.41 2.11 -12.86
CA LEU A 511 26.86 1.10 -11.90
C LEU A 511 27.50 -0.13 -12.56
N GLY A 512 27.59 -0.20 -13.88
CA GLY A 512 28.20 -1.32 -14.62
C GLY A 512 27.30 -2.54 -14.82
N LEU A 513 25.97 -2.37 -14.79
CA LEU A 513 25.02 -3.40 -15.24
C LEU A 513 24.73 -3.27 -16.73
N SER A 514 24.59 -4.39 -17.43
CA SER A 514 24.10 -4.38 -18.81
C SER A 514 22.59 -4.12 -18.86
N GLN A 515 22.13 -3.51 -19.97
CA GLN A 515 20.74 -3.08 -20.15
C GLN A 515 19.72 -4.22 -19.98
N ASN A 516 20.08 -5.46 -20.33
CA ASN A 516 19.19 -6.62 -20.26
C ASN A 516 19.05 -7.22 -18.85
N ARG A 517 19.71 -6.65 -17.83
CA ARG A 517 19.63 -7.14 -16.43
C ARG A 517 18.43 -6.60 -15.67
N ILE A 518 17.78 -5.54 -16.17
CA ILE A 518 16.58 -4.97 -15.57
C ILE A 518 15.46 -5.01 -16.60
N ILE A 519 14.38 -5.72 -16.26
CA ILE A 519 13.20 -5.91 -17.11
C ILE A 519 12.05 -5.12 -16.49
N PHE A 520 11.30 -4.39 -17.31
CA PHE A 520 10.14 -3.62 -16.90
C PHE A 520 8.85 -4.24 -17.42
N SER A 521 7.81 -4.27 -16.60
CA SER A 521 6.46 -4.62 -17.05
C SER A 521 5.43 -3.56 -16.67
N PRO A 522 4.38 -3.38 -17.48
CA PRO A 522 3.34 -2.40 -17.19
C PRO A 522 2.62 -2.71 -15.87
N VAL A 523 1.92 -1.69 -15.37
CA VAL A 523 0.88 -1.86 -14.35
C VAL A 523 -0.15 -2.84 -14.89
N ALA A 524 -0.47 -3.83 -14.05
CA ALA A 524 -1.44 -4.86 -14.35
C ALA A 524 -2.69 -4.67 -13.47
N PRO A 525 -3.86 -5.19 -13.90
CA PRO A 525 -5.02 -5.36 -13.03
C PRO A 525 -4.64 -6.09 -11.73
N LYS A 526 -5.39 -5.85 -10.65
CA LYS A 526 -5.01 -6.28 -9.30
C LYS A 526 -4.79 -7.80 -9.21
N GLU A 527 -5.65 -8.62 -9.80
CA GLU A 527 -5.50 -10.08 -9.81
C GLU A 527 -4.23 -10.53 -10.54
N GLU A 528 -3.97 -9.97 -11.72
CA GLU A 528 -2.77 -10.29 -12.52
C GLU A 528 -1.50 -9.85 -11.79
N HIS A 529 -1.52 -8.67 -11.16
CA HIS A 529 -0.41 -8.16 -10.37
C HIS A 529 0.01 -9.12 -9.25
N VAL A 530 -0.97 -9.67 -8.50
CA VAL A 530 -0.71 -10.65 -7.45
C VAL A 530 -0.27 -11.99 -8.06
N ARG A 531 -1.02 -12.50 -9.04
CA ARG A 531 -0.78 -13.81 -9.66
C ARG A 531 0.59 -13.91 -10.32
N ARG A 532 1.04 -12.87 -11.03
CA ARG A 532 2.34 -12.85 -11.71
C ARG A 532 3.53 -12.83 -10.75
N GLY A 533 3.32 -12.47 -9.48
CA GLY A 533 4.31 -12.60 -8.42
C GLY A 533 4.82 -14.04 -8.25
N GLN A 534 4.02 -15.04 -8.64
CA GLN A 534 4.43 -16.45 -8.60
C GLN A 534 5.60 -16.77 -9.55
N LEU A 535 5.83 -15.94 -10.58
CA LEU A 535 6.90 -16.14 -11.56
C LEU A 535 8.29 -15.73 -11.06
N ALA A 536 8.33 -14.89 -10.02
CA ALA A 536 9.56 -14.42 -9.41
C ALA A 536 10.15 -15.48 -8.46
N ASP A 537 11.46 -15.43 -8.28
CA ASP A 537 12.18 -16.25 -7.31
C ASP A 537 12.20 -15.58 -5.93
N VAL A 538 12.53 -14.28 -5.91
CA VAL A 538 12.70 -13.47 -4.69
C VAL A 538 12.23 -12.04 -4.94
N CYS A 539 11.51 -11.45 -3.99
CA CYS A 539 11.23 -10.02 -3.96
C CYS A 539 12.32 -9.28 -3.18
N LEU A 540 12.87 -8.23 -3.78
CA LEU A 540 13.82 -7.31 -3.13
C LEU A 540 13.04 -6.08 -2.67
N ASP A 541 12.69 -6.00 -1.39
CA ASP A 541 11.93 -4.87 -0.85
C ASP A 541 12.76 -3.57 -0.82
N THR A 542 12.08 -2.42 -0.81
CA THR A 542 12.69 -1.08 -0.79
C THR A 542 12.89 -0.59 0.65
N PRO A 543 14.12 -0.44 1.17
CA PRO A 543 14.33 -0.05 2.58
C PRO A 543 13.94 1.39 2.90
N LEU A 544 13.91 2.30 1.91
CA LEU A 544 13.47 3.68 2.11
C LEU A 544 12.00 3.74 2.57
N CYS A 545 11.15 2.96 1.91
CA CYS A 545 9.74 2.81 2.20
C CYS A 545 9.32 1.45 1.66
N ASN A 546 8.87 0.54 2.53
CA ASN A 546 8.64 -0.84 2.13
C ASN A 546 7.43 -0.99 1.20
N GLY A 547 7.33 -2.16 0.57
CA GLY A 547 6.08 -2.70 0.07
C GLY A 547 5.11 -2.98 1.21
N HIS A 548 4.09 -2.13 1.35
CA HIS A 548 3.00 -2.34 2.31
C HIS A 548 2.00 -3.36 1.72
N THR A 549 1.00 -2.90 0.96
CA THR A 549 0.12 -3.78 0.18
C THR A 549 0.90 -4.66 -0.79
N THR A 550 1.93 -4.11 -1.45
CA THR A 550 2.81 -4.88 -2.35
C THR A 550 3.54 -6.02 -1.63
N GLY A 551 3.89 -5.84 -0.36
CA GLY A 551 4.46 -6.91 0.47
C GLY A 551 3.48 -8.06 0.67
N MET A 552 2.21 -7.74 0.99
CA MET A 552 1.15 -8.75 1.09
C MET A 552 0.88 -9.44 -0.25
N ASP A 553 0.89 -8.69 -1.36
CA ASP A 553 0.68 -9.23 -2.70
C ASP A 553 1.73 -10.29 -3.06
N VAL A 554 3.01 -10.01 -2.81
CA VAL A 554 4.10 -10.93 -3.16
C VAL A 554 4.19 -12.13 -2.21
N LEU A 555 3.91 -11.93 -0.92
CA LEU A 555 3.86 -13.02 0.05
C LEU A 555 2.66 -13.95 -0.21
N TRP A 556 1.53 -13.42 -0.68
CA TRP A 556 0.39 -14.24 -1.07
C TRP A 556 0.70 -15.13 -2.28
N ALA A 557 1.50 -14.63 -3.23
CA ALA A 557 2.02 -15.43 -4.34
C ALA A 557 3.02 -16.52 -3.91
N GLY A 558 3.45 -16.51 -2.64
CA GLY A 558 4.43 -17.44 -2.09
C GLY A 558 5.88 -17.09 -2.40
N THR A 559 6.13 -15.85 -2.82
CA THR A 559 7.47 -15.38 -3.19
C THR A 559 8.15 -14.77 -1.96
N PRO A 560 9.31 -15.28 -1.52
CA PRO A 560 10.08 -14.72 -0.42
C PRO A 560 10.44 -13.26 -0.66
N MET A 561 10.38 -12.44 0.40
CA MET A 561 10.72 -11.03 0.32
C MET A 561 11.88 -10.72 1.27
N VAL A 562 12.98 -10.17 0.74
CA VAL A 562 14.11 -9.70 1.55
C VAL A 562 13.89 -8.23 1.87
N THR A 563 13.96 -7.87 3.15
CA THR A 563 13.80 -6.47 3.61
C THR A 563 14.91 -6.08 4.59
N MET A 564 15.08 -4.78 4.78
CA MET A 564 15.99 -4.20 5.76
C MET A 564 15.22 -3.11 6.52
N PRO A 565 14.71 -3.38 7.74
CA PRO A 565 13.92 -2.41 8.48
C PRO A 565 14.73 -1.16 8.80
N GLY A 566 14.20 0.00 8.43
CA GLY A 566 14.72 1.30 8.82
C GLY A 566 14.19 1.77 10.18
N GLU A 567 14.10 3.09 10.35
CA GLU A 567 13.61 3.72 11.59
C GLU A 567 12.15 4.17 11.52
N THR A 568 11.65 4.51 10.33
CA THR A 568 10.27 4.99 10.16
C THR A 568 9.29 3.83 10.13
N LEU A 569 8.04 4.05 10.57
CA LEU A 569 6.94 3.09 10.40
C LEU A 569 6.93 2.50 8.97
N ALA A 570 6.94 3.38 7.96
CA ALA A 570 6.88 3.01 6.55
C ALA A 570 8.04 2.12 6.08
N SER A 571 9.20 2.19 6.73
CA SER A 571 10.40 1.39 6.45
C SER A 571 10.50 0.11 7.28
N ARG A 572 9.51 -0.21 8.12
CA ARG A 572 9.52 -1.38 9.01
C ARG A 572 8.37 -2.37 8.78
N VAL A 573 7.35 -1.98 8.00
CA VAL A 573 6.16 -2.81 7.74
C VAL A 573 6.51 -4.19 7.17
N ALA A 574 7.43 -4.27 6.21
CA ALA A 574 7.80 -5.56 5.60
C ALA A 574 8.45 -6.52 6.61
N ALA A 575 9.25 -6.00 7.55
CA ALA A 575 9.85 -6.80 8.60
C ALA A 575 8.79 -7.33 9.58
N SER A 576 7.78 -6.51 9.91
CA SER A 576 6.64 -6.93 10.72
C SER A 576 5.81 -8.01 10.02
N GLN A 577 5.53 -7.86 8.72
CA GLN A 577 4.86 -8.88 7.90
C GLN A 577 5.63 -10.21 7.91
N LEU A 578 6.95 -10.18 7.70
CA LEU A 578 7.80 -11.38 7.70
C LEU A 578 7.94 -12.02 9.08
N THR A 579 7.91 -11.22 10.14
CA THR A 579 7.89 -11.72 11.53
C THR A 579 6.59 -12.46 11.82
N CYS A 580 5.44 -11.87 11.48
CA CYS A 580 4.13 -12.52 11.57
C CYS A 580 4.03 -13.78 10.68
N LEU A 581 4.70 -13.78 9.53
CA LEU A 581 4.79 -14.95 8.67
C LEU A 581 5.62 -16.08 9.32
N GLY A 582 6.68 -15.73 10.05
CA GLY A 582 7.65 -16.67 10.62
C GLY A 582 8.92 -16.84 9.77
N CYS A 583 9.30 -15.83 8.99
CA CYS A 583 10.42 -15.81 8.05
C CYS A 583 11.51 -14.79 8.47
N LEU A 584 12.02 -14.90 9.70
CA LEU A 584 13.01 -13.98 10.27
C LEU A 584 14.34 -13.96 9.50
N GLU A 585 14.68 -15.06 8.83
CA GLU A 585 15.89 -15.19 8.01
C GLU A 585 15.91 -14.30 6.75
N LEU A 586 14.81 -13.60 6.47
CA LEU A 586 14.67 -12.66 5.36
C LEU A 586 14.77 -11.18 5.79
N ILE A 587 15.01 -10.93 7.07
CA ILE A 587 15.09 -9.59 7.67
C ILE A 587 16.57 -9.24 7.91
N ALA A 588 17.13 -8.40 7.06
CA ALA A 588 18.52 -7.95 7.16
C ALA A 588 18.69 -6.81 8.16
N LYS A 589 19.80 -6.79 8.91
CA LYS A 589 20.14 -5.70 9.84
C LYS A 589 21.06 -4.65 9.22
N SER A 590 21.62 -4.95 8.04
CA SER A 590 22.53 -4.06 7.33
C SER A 590 22.41 -4.25 5.82
N ARG A 591 22.94 -3.29 5.05
CA ARG A 591 22.98 -3.38 3.57
C ARG A 591 23.75 -4.62 3.11
N GLN A 592 24.85 -4.94 3.78
CA GLN A 592 25.66 -6.12 3.47
C GLN A 592 24.85 -7.41 3.69
N GLU A 593 24.16 -7.53 4.84
CA GLU A 593 23.33 -8.69 5.13
C GLU A 593 22.14 -8.81 4.16
N TYR A 594 21.55 -7.69 3.74
CA TYR A 594 20.50 -7.67 2.72
C TYR A 594 21.00 -8.27 1.39
N GLU A 595 22.18 -7.82 0.95
CA GLU A 595 22.82 -8.37 -0.25
C GLU A 595 23.17 -9.85 -0.09
N ASP A 596 23.70 -10.25 1.08
CA ASP A 596 24.11 -11.63 1.34
C ASP A 596 22.92 -12.61 1.38
N ILE A 597 21.81 -12.21 2.00
CA ILE A 597 20.56 -13.00 2.00
C ILE A 597 20.06 -13.15 0.56
N ALA A 598 19.99 -12.04 -0.19
CA ALA A 598 19.51 -12.07 -1.58
C ALA A 598 20.42 -12.95 -2.46
N VAL A 599 21.74 -12.78 -2.38
CA VAL A 599 22.71 -13.57 -3.15
C VAL A 599 22.66 -15.04 -2.78
N LYS A 600 22.51 -15.39 -1.50
CA LYS A 600 22.31 -16.77 -1.07
C LYS A 600 21.05 -17.37 -1.69
N LEU A 601 19.93 -16.65 -1.67
CA LEU A 601 18.69 -17.10 -2.32
C LEU A 601 18.84 -17.23 -3.85
N GLY A 602 19.70 -16.43 -4.49
CA GLY A 602 19.95 -16.53 -5.93
C GLY A 602 21.04 -17.51 -6.36
N THR A 603 21.74 -18.15 -5.42
CA THR A 603 22.86 -19.07 -5.75
C THR A 603 22.69 -20.46 -5.14
N ASP A 604 22.09 -20.57 -3.95
CA ASP A 604 21.75 -21.83 -3.30
C ASP A 604 20.29 -22.20 -3.60
N LEU A 605 20.08 -22.97 -4.68
CA LEU A 605 18.76 -23.36 -5.17
C LEU A 605 17.97 -24.24 -4.18
N GLU A 606 18.66 -25.05 -3.37
CA GLU A 606 18.01 -25.87 -2.34
C GLU A 606 17.54 -24.98 -1.17
N TYR A 607 18.35 -24.00 -0.78
CA TYR A 607 17.93 -22.98 0.19
C TYR A 607 16.75 -22.15 -0.34
N LEU A 608 16.81 -21.69 -1.59
CA LEU A 608 15.69 -20.98 -2.23
C LEU A 608 14.41 -21.82 -2.18
N LYS A 609 14.47 -23.08 -2.62
CA LYS A 609 13.33 -24.01 -2.60
C LYS A 609 12.76 -24.21 -1.20
N LYS A 610 13.64 -24.31 -0.19
CA LYS A 610 13.27 -24.42 1.22
C LYS A 610 12.52 -23.18 1.71
N ILE A 611 13.04 -21.98 1.44
CA ILE A 611 12.41 -20.71 1.86
C ILE A 611 11.10 -20.46 1.12
N ARG A 612 11.03 -20.71 -0.19
CA ARG A 612 9.79 -20.61 -0.97
C ARG A 612 8.71 -21.54 -0.42
N SER A 613 9.07 -22.78 -0.07
CA SER A 613 8.15 -23.73 0.55
C SER A 613 7.66 -23.26 1.93
N LYS A 614 8.55 -22.63 2.72
CA LYS A 614 8.21 -22.03 4.01
C LYS A 614 7.16 -20.93 3.85
N VAL A 615 7.42 -19.95 2.98
CA VAL A 615 6.49 -18.83 2.69
C VAL A 615 5.15 -19.36 2.16
N TRP A 616 5.19 -20.31 1.22
CA TRP A 616 3.98 -20.89 0.62
C TRP A 616 3.08 -21.59 1.64
N LYS A 617 3.65 -22.28 2.64
CA LYS A 617 2.90 -22.89 3.75
C LYS A 617 2.43 -21.84 4.75
N GLN A 618 3.35 -20.98 5.20
CA GLN A 618 3.11 -20.03 6.27
C GLN A 618 2.08 -18.97 5.93
N ARG A 619 1.91 -18.58 4.66
CA ARG A 619 0.84 -17.63 4.26
C ARG A 619 -0.58 -18.13 4.57
N ILE A 620 -0.76 -19.44 4.77
CA ILE A 620 -2.04 -20.06 5.17
C ILE A 620 -2.06 -20.39 6.66
N SER A 621 -0.95 -20.89 7.21
CA SER A 621 -0.91 -21.35 8.60
C SER A 621 -0.58 -20.26 9.63
N SER A 622 -0.01 -19.12 9.20
CA SER A 622 0.28 -18.00 10.07
C SER A 622 -0.89 -17.01 10.15
N PRO A 623 -0.88 -16.07 11.12
CA PRO A 623 -1.94 -15.06 11.25
C PRO A 623 -2.00 -14.03 10.10
N LEU A 624 -0.97 -13.93 9.26
CA LEU A 624 -0.77 -12.78 8.35
C LEU A 624 -1.93 -12.50 7.38
N PHE A 625 -2.61 -13.55 6.89
CA PHE A 625 -3.77 -13.44 6.00
C PHE A 625 -5.05 -13.97 6.64
N ASN A 626 -5.06 -14.18 7.96
CA ASN A 626 -6.22 -14.66 8.70
C ASN A 626 -7.03 -13.46 9.22
N THR A 627 -7.90 -12.93 8.37
CA THR A 627 -8.75 -11.76 8.68
C THR A 627 -9.65 -11.99 9.89
N LYS A 628 -10.09 -13.23 10.15
CA LYS A 628 -10.95 -13.55 11.30
C LYS A 628 -10.18 -13.45 12.61
N GLN A 629 -9.00 -14.08 12.70
CA GLN A 629 -8.12 -13.96 13.87
C GLN A 629 -7.71 -12.50 14.08
N TYR A 630 -7.33 -11.80 13.01
CA TYR A 630 -6.98 -10.39 13.08
C TYR A 630 -8.13 -9.54 13.65
N THR A 631 -9.37 -9.77 13.21
CA THR A 631 -10.54 -9.04 13.73
C THR A 631 -10.73 -9.33 15.22
N MET A 632 -10.60 -10.57 15.66
CA MET A 632 -10.71 -10.93 17.09
C MET A 632 -9.60 -10.29 17.94
N ASP A 633 -8.39 -10.16 17.39
CA ASP A 633 -7.27 -9.51 18.09
C ASP A 633 -7.50 -7.99 18.18
N LEU A 634 -8.03 -7.40 17.11
CA LEU A 634 -8.41 -5.98 17.04
C LEU A 634 -9.55 -5.66 18.02
N GLU A 635 -10.52 -6.55 18.14
CA GLU A 635 -11.61 -6.47 19.12
C GLU A 635 -11.10 -6.46 20.56
N ARG A 636 -10.14 -7.33 20.90
CA ARG A 636 -9.52 -7.33 22.23
C ARG A 636 -8.82 -6.00 22.50
N LEU A 637 -8.11 -5.46 21.51
CA LEU A 637 -7.45 -4.16 21.62
C LEU A 637 -8.47 -3.02 21.81
N TYR A 638 -9.59 -3.05 21.11
CA TYR A 638 -10.69 -2.08 21.30
C TYR A 638 -11.31 -2.14 22.69
N LEU A 639 -11.52 -3.34 23.24
CA LEU A 639 -12.00 -3.48 24.61
C LEU A 639 -11.01 -2.90 25.62
N GLN A 640 -9.70 -3.13 25.44
CA GLN A 640 -8.68 -2.51 26.30
C GLN A 640 -8.72 -0.98 26.24
N MET A 641 -8.86 -0.40 25.04
CA MET A 641 -9.03 1.04 24.86
C MET A 641 -10.25 1.57 25.61
N TRP A 642 -11.37 0.87 25.45
CA TRP A 642 -12.61 1.24 26.10
C TRP A 642 -12.54 1.11 27.62
N ASP A 643 -12.08 -0.01 28.16
CA ASP A 643 -12.03 -0.27 29.60
C ASP A 643 -11.12 0.75 30.30
N HIS A 644 -9.99 1.09 29.67
CA HIS A 644 -9.08 2.12 30.18
C HIS A 644 -9.75 3.50 30.25
N TYR A 645 -10.48 3.89 29.20
CA TYR A 645 -11.24 5.14 29.17
C TYR A 645 -12.41 5.15 30.15
N ALA A 646 -13.17 4.05 30.23
CA ALA A 646 -14.34 3.89 31.10
C ALA A 646 -13.94 3.97 32.59
N ALA A 647 -12.73 3.53 32.93
CA ALA A 647 -12.11 3.74 34.24
C ALA A 647 -11.70 5.20 34.53
N GLY A 648 -11.90 6.12 33.59
CA GLY A 648 -11.60 7.55 33.73
C GLY A 648 -10.15 7.93 33.41
N ASN A 649 -9.37 7.01 32.84
CA ASN A 649 -7.96 7.27 32.54
C ASN A 649 -7.78 8.01 31.20
N LYS A 650 -6.68 8.75 31.08
CA LYS A 650 -6.23 9.33 29.82
C LYS A 650 -5.53 8.27 28.96
N PRO A 651 -5.49 8.43 27.62
CA PRO A 651 -4.78 7.50 26.75
C PRO A 651 -3.33 7.25 27.19
N ASP A 652 -2.95 5.97 27.25
CA ASP A 652 -1.57 5.54 27.49
C ASP A 652 -1.22 4.30 26.67
N HIS A 653 0.07 3.97 26.57
CA HIS A 653 0.56 2.87 25.73
C HIS A 653 -0.05 1.51 26.09
N MET A 654 -0.57 0.80 25.09
CA MET A 654 -1.11 -0.56 25.19
C MET A 654 -0.15 -1.55 24.55
N ILE A 655 0.92 -1.87 25.29
CA ILE A 655 2.05 -2.66 24.79
C ILE A 655 2.20 -4.02 25.48
N LYS A 656 1.38 -4.29 26.51
CA LYS A 656 1.41 -5.57 27.21
C LYS A 656 0.66 -6.62 26.39
N PRO A 657 1.22 -7.85 26.24
CA PRO A 657 0.45 -8.96 25.70
C PRO A 657 -0.80 -9.16 26.56
N VAL A 658 -1.94 -9.39 25.92
CA VAL A 658 -3.15 -9.80 26.63
C VAL A 658 -2.93 -11.24 27.07
N ASP A 659 -2.81 -11.49 28.37
CA ASP A 659 -2.76 -12.86 28.88
C ASP A 659 -4.08 -13.56 28.48
N ALA A 660 -3.97 -14.73 27.86
CA ALA A 660 -5.11 -15.51 27.38
C ALA A 660 -6.05 -15.98 28.51
N SER A 661 -5.75 -15.68 29.78
CA SER A 661 -6.48 -16.09 30.97
C SER A 661 -7.54 -15.10 31.47
N GLU A 662 -7.64 -13.88 30.94
CA GLU A 662 -8.65 -12.90 31.42
C GLU A 662 -9.95 -12.88 30.61
N SER A 663 -10.20 -13.91 29.79
CA SER A 663 -11.47 -14.08 29.07
C SER A 663 -12.13 -15.43 29.39
N ALA A 664 -12.39 -15.64 30.69
CA ALA A 664 -13.33 -16.64 31.19
C ALA A 664 -14.60 -15.95 31.70
#